data_AF-A0A7J4KIS0-F1
#
_entry.id   AF-A0A7J4KIS0-F1
#
_cell.length_a   1.000
_cell.length_b   1.000
_cell.length_c   1.000
_cell.angle_alpha   90.00
_cell.angle_beta   90.00
_cell.angle_gamma   90.00
#
_symmetry.space_group_name_H-M   'P 1'
#
loop_
_entity.id
_entity.type
_entity.pdbx_description
1 polymer ?
#
loop_
_entity_poly.entity_id
_entity_poly.type
_entity_poly.pdbx_seq_one_letter_code
_entity_poly.pdbx_strand_id
1 'polypeptide(L)'
;MIPSITGNPLRTEDQDTTESLRYTFSFPQPSISTIKTTDATFSVIDMPGCIRLGRQPGDPTLPVKFIQLLLPPQGTVDSVTVTGSPVELRFSDTDLTRDCIYPAQEEVPIDTIAPRNFILNEEVYDSHQLYPQLPYSDYHIGYAHGYTILDIGLQPVQLVPAEGRIFYYPELTVTITLQNNETLNPFSRGTPQDEAWVKSLVCNPEVTTSYANLPRLEYPGGLCDPSDDYDYVIITTEANSLDYWETSEETPYNWESLMQKHMSEGLSSTLVTKQAIDACPDYYNANPLFNDSQAHIREFCRDAYEDWGIQYVLIGADAEFIAARLMDYGYENDVDADIYWSNLDNTFNADQDSNWGEEGDSGFDLYSELFIGRIPCDVPQDVSNWLSKSFYYANTTGTDYLENGGFFAGSIDWPPGNDGFDTLIDFAAINGTDHWYGSDPGQWPGFLGFLYGFQTWTVIHPDSAFNLSVRWTSGYPPNPGWISGDAISGFRNAVNNDSVTLITGIGHADNQMSLDVYASDWEILYHNTKPFFICDLGSHCGDFNSGDGVLDSMLFHSDTTLAFGCLYNTGYGWAQFDSTNSSEALQTKLFWDYFFDLANNSLSTDNWQLGKGLAWSKDVMAPTLTWGLTWRGTLQDRLLFADPAQLLQPPNPINLNNPPGIPTISWTPDIGLTIMATDPEGDDIFYMVDWGDGSTSEWLGPYHSGKEVTAMHTWVLPGTYMVRVRAKDIHDAISDWSDPLLVEILEPSLTIESIQGLYGIKITMKNTGNENLSVIGWNISLDGGLILLGKYRIGLVYSLPIEESETVHTFVLGFGKTTITVNAFSAQGATAEKTVNGFVLGVFVFGLK
;
A
#
# COMPACT_ATOMS: atom_id res chain seq x y z
N MET A 1 5.62 -0.78 17.85
CA MET A 1 5.66 0.69 18.00
C MET A 1 6.00 1.26 16.63
N ILE A 2 5.01 1.78 15.91
CA ILE A 2 5.24 2.44 14.62
C ILE A 2 6.10 3.70 14.91
N PRO A 3 7.23 3.91 14.23
CA PRO A 3 7.97 5.15 14.38
C PRO A 3 7.07 6.32 13.97
N SER A 4 7.00 7.36 14.81
CA SER A 4 6.25 8.56 14.49
C SER A 4 6.91 9.27 13.32
N ILE A 5 6.28 9.26 12.15
CA ILE A 5 6.66 10.14 11.05
C ILE A 5 6.17 11.53 11.44
N THR A 6 7.10 12.41 11.79
CA THR A 6 6.81 13.84 11.92
C THR A 6 7.37 14.52 10.68
N GLY A 7 6.51 14.75 9.70
CA GLY A 7 6.83 15.52 8.51
C GLY A 7 5.55 16.05 7.90
N ASN A 8 5.34 17.36 7.94
CA ASN A 8 4.43 18.01 6.99
C ASN A 8 5.26 18.41 5.77
N PRO A 9 4.73 18.30 4.54
CA PRO A 9 5.33 18.95 3.39
C PRO A 9 5.44 20.46 3.68
N LEU A 10 6.66 20.94 3.93
CA LEU A 10 6.92 22.36 4.09
C LEU A 10 7.05 22.97 2.70
N ARG A 11 5.93 23.42 2.13
CA ARG A 11 5.94 24.23 0.92
C ARG A 11 6.40 25.65 1.29
N THR A 12 7.69 25.92 1.20
CA THR A 12 8.20 27.29 1.25
C THR A 12 8.06 27.92 -0.13
N GLU A 13 7.08 28.80 -0.32
CA GLU A 13 7.02 29.70 -1.48
C GLU A 13 8.16 30.73 -1.38
N ASP A 14 9.38 30.32 -1.68
CA ASP A 14 10.43 31.25 -2.11
C ASP A 14 10.53 31.21 -3.64
N GLN A 15 10.85 32.36 -4.25
CA GLN A 15 10.85 32.59 -5.70
C GLN A 15 11.96 31.85 -6.48
N ASP A 16 12.38 30.66 -6.04
CA ASP A 16 13.28 29.76 -6.78
C ASP A 16 12.61 28.38 -6.92
N THR A 17 12.73 27.80 -8.11
CA THR A 17 11.98 26.67 -8.71
C THR A 17 12.20 25.28 -8.08
N THR A 18 12.49 25.19 -6.78
CA THR A 18 12.86 23.93 -6.10
C THR A 18 11.95 23.66 -4.90
N GLU A 19 11.16 22.59 -4.99
CA GLU A 19 10.38 22.04 -3.89
C GLU A 19 11.26 21.07 -3.09
N SER A 20 11.10 21.02 -1.76
CA SER A 20 11.86 20.11 -0.89
C SER A 20 10.92 19.34 0.03
N LEU A 21 10.98 18.01 -0.02
CA LEU A 21 10.28 17.11 0.89
C LEU A 21 11.21 16.67 2.02
N ARG A 22 10.69 16.51 3.25
CA ARG A 22 11.48 16.16 4.42
C ARG A 22 10.75 15.18 5.33
N TYR A 23 11.35 14.01 5.54
CA TYR A 23 10.82 12.92 6.36
C TYR A 23 11.83 12.52 7.44
N THR A 24 11.40 12.34 8.68
CA THR A 24 12.28 11.92 9.79
C THR A 24 11.85 10.57 10.34
N PHE A 25 12.82 9.67 10.49
CA PHE A 25 12.65 8.31 10.97
C PHE A 25 13.42 8.12 12.27
N SER A 26 12.71 7.69 13.31
CA SER A 26 13.31 7.37 14.61
C SER A 26 13.64 5.89 14.72
N PHE A 27 14.77 5.59 15.36
CA PHE A 27 15.28 4.24 15.56
C PHE A 27 15.47 3.95 17.06
N PRO A 28 14.98 2.80 17.56
CA PRO A 28 15.30 2.37 18.91
C PRO A 28 16.80 2.09 19.03
N GLN A 29 17.33 2.22 20.24
CA GLN A 29 18.72 1.84 20.51
C GLN A 29 18.90 0.34 20.18
N PRO A 30 19.91 -0.04 19.39
CA PRO A 30 20.12 -1.43 19.01
C PRO A 30 20.64 -2.26 20.19
N SER A 31 20.36 -3.56 20.12
CA SER A 31 20.92 -4.56 21.02
C SER A 31 22.03 -5.35 20.32
N ILE A 32 22.90 -5.97 21.12
CA ILE A 32 23.98 -6.81 20.61
C ILE A 32 23.85 -8.21 21.21
N SER A 33 23.94 -9.21 20.35
CA SER A 33 23.92 -10.63 20.70
C SER A 33 25.20 -11.28 20.16
N THR A 34 25.43 -12.54 20.54
CA THR A 34 26.63 -13.29 20.14
C THR A 34 26.21 -14.60 19.53
N ILE A 35 26.74 -14.89 18.35
CA ILE A 35 26.48 -16.10 17.60
C ILE A 35 27.75 -16.95 17.54
N LYS A 36 27.59 -18.27 17.58
CA LYS A 36 28.71 -19.21 17.52
C LYS A 36 28.58 -20.07 16.29
N THR A 37 29.48 -19.87 15.34
CA THR A 37 29.60 -20.77 14.19
C THR A 37 30.59 -21.90 14.50
N THR A 38 30.73 -22.84 13.57
CA THR A 38 31.80 -23.84 13.59
C THR A 38 33.19 -23.23 13.62
N ASP A 39 33.35 -22.03 13.04
CA ASP A 39 34.64 -21.41 12.74
C ASP A 39 35.04 -20.35 13.77
N ALA A 40 34.09 -19.58 14.29
CA ALA A 40 34.38 -18.51 15.25
C ALA A 40 33.14 -18.07 16.06
N THR A 41 33.36 -17.13 16.98
CA THR A 41 32.29 -16.43 17.70
C THR A 41 32.19 -15.02 17.13
N PHE A 42 30.98 -14.63 16.72
CA PHE A 42 30.70 -13.32 16.13
C PHE A 42 29.66 -12.57 16.94
N SER A 43 29.64 -11.26 16.79
CA SER A 43 28.61 -10.39 17.33
C SER A 43 27.57 -10.07 16.26
N VAL A 44 26.33 -9.87 16.70
CA VAL A 44 25.22 -9.53 15.83
C VAL A 44 24.52 -8.31 16.41
N ILE A 45 24.19 -7.33 15.55
CA ILE A 45 23.46 -6.13 15.95
C ILE A 45 22.01 -6.29 15.52
N ASP A 46 21.12 -6.24 16.50
CA ASP A 46 19.68 -6.35 16.30
C ASP A 46 19.01 -5.01 16.60
N MET A 47 18.18 -4.53 15.67
CA MET A 47 17.44 -3.28 15.80
C MET A 47 16.00 -3.49 15.31
N PRO A 48 14.99 -3.35 16.19
CA PRO A 48 13.60 -3.40 15.77
C PRO A 48 13.33 -2.37 14.67
N GLY A 49 12.69 -2.77 13.57
CA GLY A 49 12.48 -1.88 12.43
C GLY A 49 13.38 -2.13 11.23
N CYS A 50 14.42 -2.97 11.37
CA CYS A 50 15.48 -3.12 10.36
C CYS A 50 15.77 -4.59 10.03
N ILE A 51 16.08 -4.88 8.77
CA ILE A 51 16.66 -6.15 8.36
C ILE A 51 18.18 -6.11 8.52
N ARG A 52 18.78 -7.21 8.96
CA ARG A 52 20.23 -7.34 9.04
C ARG A 52 20.78 -7.84 7.70
N LEU A 53 21.49 -6.98 6.97
CA LEU A 53 22.06 -7.31 5.65
C LEU A 53 23.51 -6.82 5.53
N GLY A 54 24.31 -7.53 4.73
CA GLY A 54 25.58 -7.02 4.22
C GLY A 54 25.41 -6.55 2.77
N ARG A 55 26.31 -5.67 2.32
CA ARG A 55 26.28 -5.18 0.93
C ARG A 55 26.70 -6.25 -0.08
N GLN A 56 27.64 -7.08 0.32
CA GLN A 56 28.17 -8.19 -0.46
C GLN A 56 28.64 -9.29 0.50
N PRO A 57 28.85 -10.52 0.02
CA PRO A 57 29.42 -11.58 0.83
C PRO A 57 30.76 -11.18 1.47
N GLY A 58 30.91 -11.53 2.74
CA GLY A 58 32.06 -11.20 3.57
C GLY A 58 31.95 -9.88 4.33
N ASP A 59 31.07 -8.95 3.96
CA ASP A 59 30.94 -7.65 4.64
C ASP A 59 30.17 -7.76 5.97
N PRO A 60 30.39 -6.89 6.97
CA PRO A 60 29.59 -6.85 8.19
C PRO A 60 28.09 -6.71 7.89
N THR A 61 27.30 -7.60 8.49
CA THR A 61 25.84 -7.50 8.46
C THR A 61 25.35 -6.44 9.44
N LEU A 62 24.66 -5.42 8.95
CA LEU A 62 24.19 -4.29 9.76
C LEU A 62 22.69 -4.07 9.58
N PRO A 63 22.02 -3.45 10.57
CA PRO A 63 20.63 -3.05 10.43
C PRO A 63 20.42 -2.05 9.28
N VAL A 64 19.45 -2.37 8.42
CA VAL A 64 19.00 -1.56 7.28
C VAL A 64 17.47 -1.46 7.35
N LYS A 65 16.93 -0.25 7.16
CA LYS A 65 15.50 -0.03 7.02
C LYS A 65 15.20 0.48 5.62
N PHE A 66 14.55 -0.35 4.80
CA PHE A 66 14.01 0.09 3.52
C PHE A 66 12.78 0.96 3.75
N ILE A 67 12.67 2.03 2.96
CA ILE A 67 11.50 2.90 2.94
C ILE A 67 11.12 3.18 1.49
N GLN A 68 9.81 3.28 1.27
CA GLN A 68 9.18 3.66 0.01
C GLN A 68 8.48 5.00 0.27
N LEU A 69 8.85 6.03 -0.49
CA LEU A 69 8.30 7.38 -0.34
C LEU A 69 7.62 7.81 -1.63
N LEU A 70 6.33 8.08 -1.56
CA LEU A 70 5.58 8.67 -2.67
C LEU A 70 6.05 10.11 -2.90
N LEU A 71 6.36 10.42 -4.16
CA LEU A 71 6.68 11.78 -4.62
C LEU A 71 5.42 12.43 -5.20
N PRO A 72 5.25 13.76 -5.17
CA PRO A 72 4.16 14.41 -5.88
C PRO A 72 4.28 14.21 -7.39
N PRO A 73 3.16 14.27 -8.13
CA PRO A 73 3.20 14.08 -9.57
C PRO A 73 4.10 15.11 -10.24
N GLN A 74 4.78 14.70 -11.30
CA GLN A 74 5.69 15.54 -12.08
C GLN A 74 6.94 16.04 -11.30
N GLY A 75 7.18 15.58 -10.07
CA GLY A 75 8.43 15.84 -9.36
C GLY A 75 9.55 14.92 -9.85
N THR A 76 10.58 15.48 -10.46
CA THR A 76 11.84 14.73 -10.71
C THR A 76 12.81 14.95 -9.57
N VAL A 77 13.47 13.89 -9.12
CA VAL A 77 14.44 14.00 -8.02
C VAL A 77 15.73 14.64 -8.51
N ASP A 78 16.06 15.80 -7.95
CA ASP A 78 17.34 16.47 -8.16
C ASP A 78 18.42 15.89 -7.24
N SER A 79 18.08 15.75 -5.96
CA SER A 79 19.01 15.24 -4.96
C SER A 79 18.31 14.65 -3.75
N VAL A 80 18.90 13.59 -3.20
CA VAL A 80 18.51 13.00 -1.91
C VAL A 80 19.67 13.13 -0.94
N THR A 81 19.39 13.66 0.25
CA THR A 81 20.36 13.75 1.34
C THR A 81 19.77 13.17 2.61
N VAL A 82 20.57 12.36 3.32
CA VAL A 82 20.18 11.80 4.61
C VAL A 82 21.12 12.35 5.68
N THR A 83 20.54 12.92 6.73
CA THR A 83 21.30 13.54 7.83
C THR A 83 20.84 13.00 9.17
N GLY A 84 21.76 12.95 10.14
CA GLY A 84 21.46 12.54 11.50
C GLY A 84 22.63 12.82 12.43
N SER A 85 22.41 12.70 13.73
CA SER A 85 23.45 12.84 14.76
C SER A 85 23.73 11.49 15.40
N PRO A 86 24.93 10.90 15.19
CA PRO A 86 25.23 9.58 15.73
C PRO A 86 25.57 9.65 17.23
N VAL A 87 25.28 8.56 17.92
CA VAL A 87 25.67 8.29 19.30
C VAL A 87 26.60 7.08 19.31
N GLU A 88 27.79 7.22 19.91
CA GLU A 88 28.72 6.09 20.09
C GLU A 88 28.16 5.13 21.16
N LEU A 89 28.03 3.85 20.80
CA LEU A 89 27.61 2.79 21.72
C LEU A 89 28.81 2.16 22.40
N ARG A 90 28.63 1.80 23.68
CA ARG A 90 29.62 1.06 24.46
C ARG A 90 28.93 -0.10 25.16
N PHE A 91 29.32 -1.31 24.77
CA PHE A 91 28.85 -2.54 25.39
C PHE A 91 29.91 -3.00 26.39
N SER A 92 29.56 -3.08 27.67
CA SER A 92 30.53 -3.36 28.76
C SER A 92 31.18 -4.74 28.67
N ASP A 93 30.49 -5.69 28.03
CA ASP A 93 30.84 -7.11 28.04
C ASP A 93 31.16 -7.67 26.64
N THR A 94 31.26 -6.80 25.62
CA THR A 94 31.54 -7.20 24.22
C THR A 94 32.81 -6.52 23.71
N ASP A 95 33.75 -7.32 23.21
CA ASP A 95 34.96 -6.84 22.53
C ASP A 95 34.87 -7.12 21.03
N LEU A 96 34.41 -6.13 20.28
CA LEU A 96 34.18 -6.22 18.84
C LEU A 96 35.47 -6.31 18.01
N THR A 97 36.63 -6.09 18.62
CA THR A 97 37.92 -6.35 17.94
C THR A 97 38.30 -7.83 18.00
N ARG A 98 37.68 -8.59 18.90
CA ARG A 98 37.85 -10.05 19.02
C ARG A 98 36.68 -10.81 18.41
N ASP A 99 35.47 -10.42 18.77
CA ASP A 99 34.22 -11.05 18.35
C ASP A 99 33.51 -10.08 17.39
N CYS A 100 34.08 -9.93 16.18
CA CYS A 100 33.64 -8.94 15.20
C CYS A 100 32.19 -9.17 14.74
N ILE A 101 31.59 -8.19 14.07
CA ILE A 101 30.24 -8.32 13.52
C ILE A 101 30.17 -9.51 12.56
N TYR A 102 29.04 -10.19 12.49
CA TYR A 102 28.88 -11.34 11.61
C TYR A 102 28.97 -10.93 10.13
N PRO A 103 29.84 -11.57 9.33
CA PRO A 103 29.94 -11.29 7.90
C PRO A 103 28.78 -11.93 7.12
N ALA A 104 28.23 -11.19 6.16
CA ALA A 104 27.21 -11.70 5.25
C ALA A 104 27.76 -12.91 4.50
N GLN A 105 27.00 -14.00 4.45
CA GLN A 105 27.36 -15.16 3.65
C GLN A 105 26.58 -15.13 2.33
N GLU A 106 27.01 -15.94 1.38
CA GLU A 106 26.27 -16.09 0.13
C GLU A 106 24.97 -16.85 0.34
N GLU A 107 23.95 -16.45 -0.41
CA GLU A 107 22.78 -17.30 -0.64
C GLU A 107 23.16 -18.42 -1.61
N VAL A 108 22.55 -19.58 -1.41
CA VAL A 108 22.92 -20.85 -2.02
C VAL A 108 21.68 -21.46 -2.64
N PRO A 109 21.74 -21.94 -3.90
CA PRO A 109 20.60 -22.60 -4.48
C PRO A 109 20.24 -23.87 -3.71
N ILE A 110 18.94 -24.08 -3.52
CA ILE A 110 18.34 -25.18 -2.74
C ILE A 110 18.82 -26.57 -3.20
N ASP A 111 19.16 -26.72 -4.47
CA ASP A 111 19.51 -28.01 -5.10
C ASP A 111 21.02 -28.30 -5.20
N THR A 112 21.86 -27.55 -4.48
CA THR A 112 23.33 -27.70 -4.58
C THR A 112 23.96 -28.49 -3.43
N ILE A 113 24.93 -29.36 -3.76
CA ILE A 113 25.62 -30.19 -2.77
C ILE A 113 26.73 -29.38 -2.07
N ALA A 114 26.47 -29.01 -0.81
CA ALA A 114 27.34 -28.29 0.12
C ALA A 114 27.61 -26.81 -0.26
N PRO A 115 27.34 -25.87 0.66
CA PRO A 115 27.42 -24.45 0.38
C PRO A 115 28.88 -23.97 0.39
N ARG A 116 29.15 -22.75 -0.13
CA ARG A 116 30.52 -22.21 -0.29
C ARG A 116 31.26 -22.07 1.04
N ASN A 117 32.61 -21.96 1.00
CA ASN A 117 33.39 -21.71 2.22
C ASN A 117 32.96 -20.41 2.89
N PHE A 118 32.94 -20.38 4.22
CA PHE A 118 32.71 -19.16 5.01
C PHE A 118 33.58 -17.99 4.52
N ILE A 119 32.97 -16.83 4.27
CA ILE A 119 33.60 -15.65 3.67
C ILE A 119 33.72 -14.54 4.72
N LEU A 120 34.91 -13.93 4.79
CA LEU A 120 35.20 -12.73 5.59
C LEU A 120 35.95 -11.72 4.72
N ASN A 121 35.41 -10.51 4.57
CA ASN A 121 36.07 -9.45 3.81
C ASN A 121 37.14 -8.74 4.67
N GLU A 122 38.35 -9.31 4.71
CA GLU A 122 39.47 -8.78 5.52
C GLU A 122 39.72 -7.27 5.29
N GLU A 123 39.52 -6.75 4.07
CA GLU A 123 39.70 -5.32 3.77
C GLU A 123 38.74 -4.43 4.57
N VAL A 124 37.47 -4.84 4.71
CA VAL A 124 36.48 -4.11 5.50
C VAL A 124 36.76 -4.27 6.99
N TYR A 125 37.06 -5.47 7.46
CA TYR A 125 37.29 -5.72 8.89
C TYR A 125 38.58 -5.09 9.42
N ASP A 126 39.61 -4.95 8.59
CA ASP A 126 40.87 -4.27 8.94
C ASP A 126 40.79 -2.74 8.73
N SER A 127 39.65 -2.22 8.27
CA SER A 127 39.47 -0.79 8.00
C SER A 127 39.32 0.04 9.28
N HIS A 128 40.03 1.18 9.29
CA HIS A 128 39.88 2.25 10.27
C HIS A 128 38.90 3.36 9.84
N GLN A 129 38.16 3.14 8.75
CA GLN A 129 37.12 4.06 8.27
C GLN A 129 35.74 3.63 8.78
N LEU A 130 34.78 4.55 8.73
CA LEU A 130 33.38 4.22 8.96
C LEU A 130 32.86 3.29 7.86
N TYR A 131 32.17 2.23 8.26
CA TYR A 131 31.44 1.31 7.41
C TYR A 131 29.98 1.19 7.86
N PRO A 132 28.99 1.26 6.95
CA PRO A 132 29.11 1.89 5.63
C PRO A 132 29.59 3.34 5.75
N GLN A 133 30.11 3.93 4.67
CA GLN A 133 30.59 5.33 4.72
C GLN A 133 29.46 6.34 4.90
N LEU A 134 28.29 6.06 4.32
CA LEU A 134 27.08 6.86 4.42
C LEU A 134 26.00 6.12 5.24
N PRO A 135 25.10 6.84 5.94
CA PRO A 135 24.02 6.23 6.71
C PRO A 135 22.81 5.85 5.83
N TYR A 136 23.02 5.62 4.52
CA TYR A 136 21.97 5.28 3.56
C TYR A 136 22.55 4.63 2.29
N SER A 137 21.71 3.92 1.54
CA SER A 137 22.03 3.35 0.23
C SER A 137 21.77 4.28 -0.94
N ASP A 138 22.19 3.87 -2.13
CA ASP A 138 21.66 4.45 -3.36
C ASP A 138 20.13 4.32 -3.38
N TYR A 139 19.48 5.31 -3.99
CA TYR A 139 18.03 5.37 -4.11
C TYR A 139 17.60 5.08 -5.56
N HIS A 140 16.38 4.59 -5.71
CA HIS A 140 15.78 4.25 -6.99
C HIS A 140 14.44 4.96 -7.13
N ILE A 141 14.03 5.20 -8.38
CA ILE A 141 12.72 5.77 -8.70
C ILE A 141 11.97 4.72 -9.51
N GLY A 142 10.85 4.26 -8.96
CA GLY A 142 9.91 3.37 -9.62
C GLY A 142 8.54 4.02 -9.77
N TYR A 143 7.64 3.31 -10.44
CA TYR A 143 6.28 3.77 -10.71
C TYR A 143 5.33 2.61 -10.48
N ALA A 144 4.34 2.78 -9.59
CA ALA A 144 3.30 1.79 -9.36
C ALA A 144 1.96 2.40 -9.77
N HIS A 145 1.30 1.86 -10.80
CA HIS A 145 0.05 2.41 -11.34
C HIS A 145 0.14 3.92 -11.67
N GLY A 146 1.30 4.35 -12.17
CA GLY A 146 1.62 5.74 -12.48
C GLY A 146 1.99 6.64 -11.28
N TYR A 147 1.99 6.13 -10.05
CA TYR A 147 2.47 6.85 -8.86
C TYR A 147 3.99 6.72 -8.72
N THR A 148 4.68 7.84 -8.50
CA THR A 148 6.15 7.88 -8.47
C THR A 148 6.69 7.57 -7.08
N ILE A 149 7.41 6.46 -6.93
CA ILE A 149 7.92 5.99 -5.64
C ILE A 149 9.45 6.11 -5.61
N LEU A 150 9.97 6.68 -4.53
CA LEU A 150 11.39 6.71 -4.20
C LEU A 150 11.72 5.63 -3.18
N ASP A 151 12.65 4.75 -3.55
CA ASP A 151 13.12 3.65 -2.70
C ASP A 151 14.50 3.95 -2.15
N ILE A 152 14.70 3.77 -0.85
CA ILE A 152 16.01 3.98 -0.20
C ILE A 152 16.16 3.12 1.05
N GLY A 153 17.36 2.54 1.22
CA GLY A 153 17.74 1.83 2.44
C GLY A 153 18.43 2.77 3.43
N LEU A 154 17.82 3.02 4.59
CA LEU A 154 18.42 3.76 5.70
C LEU A 154 19.32 2.83 6.52
N GLN A 155 20.54 3.29 6.83
CA GLN A 155 21.55 2.52 7.57
C GLN A 155 21.82 3.21 8.93
N PRO A 156 20.96 3.00 9.95
CA PRO A 156 21.03 3.69 11.24
C PRO A 156 22.21 3.27 12.11
N VAL A 157 23.05 2.33 11.67
CA VAL A 157 24.24 1.87 12.38
C VAL A 157 25.45 1.94 11.47
N GLN A 158 26.54 2.52 11.96
CA GLN A 158 27.87 2.49 11.35
C GLN A 158 28.87 1.95 12.35
N LEU A 159 29.95 1.33 11.89
CA LEU A 159 31.06 0.93 12.74
C LEU A 159 32.41 1.37 12.17
N VAL A 160 33.42 1.41 13.02
CA VAL A 160 34.83 1.38 12.62
C VAL A 160 35.35 -0.02 12.94
N PRO A 161 35.39 -0.95 11.95
CA PRO A 161 35.62 -2.37 12.19
C PRO A 161 36.90 -2.68 12.98
N ALA A 162 38.05 -2.14 12.56
CA ALA A 162 39.33 -2.41 13.20
C ALA A 162 39.44 -1.91 14.65
N GLU A 163 38.57 -0.98 15.05
CA GLU A 163 38.53 -0.42 16.41
C GLU A 163 37.39 -0.99 17.26
N GLY A 164 36.47 -1.76 16.67
CA GLY A 164 35.30 -2.28 17.36
C GLY A 164 34.35 -1.19 17.89
N ARG A 165 34.31 -0.02 17.24
CA ARG A 165 33.48 1.12 17.66
C ARG A 165 32.20 1.18 16.85
N ILE A 166 31.06 1.31 17.51
CA ILE A 166 29.74 1.39 16.88
C ILE A 166 29.12 2.76 17.12
N PHE A 167 28.48 3.28 16.10
CA PHE A 167 27.69 4.51 16.11
C PHE A 167 26.29 4.17 15.65
N TYR A 168 25.27 4.61 16.38
CA TYR A 168 23.89 4.52 15.92
C TYR A 168 23.25 5.90 15.82
N TYR A 169 22.30 6.05 14.90
CA TYR A 169 21.54 7.26 14.69
C TYR A 169 20.15 7.07 15.32
N PRO A 170 19.82 7.76 16.43
CA PRO A 170 18.48 7.70 16.99
C PRO A 170 17.42 8.24 16.03
N GLU A 171 17.83 9.16 15.14
CA GLU A 171 16.98 9.76 14.12
C GLU A 171 17.79 9.98 12.83
N LEU A 172 17.19 9.65 11.70
CA LEU A 172 17.66 10.02 10.36
C LEU A 172 16.58 10.84 9.66
N THR A 173 16.97 11.96 9.08
CA THR A 173 16.11 12.81 8.24
C THR A 173 16.51 12.64 6.79
N VAL A 174 15.56 12.20 5.95
CA VAL A 174 15.65 12.19 4.49
C VAL A 174 15.12 13.52 3.97
N THR A 175 15.92 14.20 3.15
CA THR A 175 15.55 15.43 2.44
C THR A 175 15.66 15.19 0.94
N ILE A 176 14.57 15.39 0.22
CA ILE A 176 14.45 15.16 -1.22
C ILE A 176 14.21 16.52 -1.87
N THR A 177 15.12 16.94 -2.74
CA THR A 177 14.94 18.14 -3.57
C THR A 177 14.34 17.71 -4.89
N LEU A 178 13.26 18.38 -5.30
CA LEU A 178 12.56 18.13 -6.54
C LEU A 178 12.78 19.26 -7.54
N GLN A 179 12.85 18.89 -8.81
CA GLN A 179 12.70 19.77 -9.96
C GLN A 179 11.37 19.48 -10.64
N ASN A 180 10.67 20.54 -11.08
CA ASN A 180 9.46 20.39 -11.87
C ASN A 180 9.79 19.73 -13.21
N ASN A 181 9.12 18.62 -13.48
CA ASN A 181 8.95 18.04 -14.81
C ASN A 181 7.58 18.48 -15.36
N GLU A 182 7.41 18.49 -16.67
CA GLU A 182 6.12 18.76 -17.31
C GLU A 182 5.40 17.47 -17.75
N THR A 183 6.09 16.32 -17.70
CA THR A 183 5.55 15.04 -18.19
C THR A 183 4.84 14.28 -17.07
N LEU A 184 3.60 13.88 -17.33
CA LEU A 184 2.85 12.94 -16.50
C LEU A 184 3.22 11.51 -16.89
N ASN A 185 3.22 10.60 -15.92
CA ASN A 185 3.29 9.18 -16.21
C ASN A 185 1.96 8.75 -16.88
N PRO A 186 1.99 8.07 -18.04
CA PRO A 186 0.80 7.68 -18.79
C PRO A 186 -0.12 6.70 -18.06
N PHE A 187 0.43 5.91 -17.14
CA PHE A 187 -0.31 4.86 -16.42
C PHE A 187 -1.06 5.36 -15.19
N SER A 188 -1.09 6.67 -14.95
CA SER A 188 -1.90 7.25 -13.88
C SER A 188 -3.39 7.27 -14.25
N ARG A 189 -4.15 6.26 -13.81
CA ARG A 189 -5.61 6.17 -14.05
C ARG A 189 -6.46 6.90 -13.00
N GLY A 190 -5.92 7.10 -11.79
CA GLY A 190 -6.59 7.77 -10.68
C GLY A 190 -7.79 6.98 -10.11
N THR A 191 -7.76 5.65 -10.20
CA THR A 191 -8.82 4.80 -9.62
C THR A 191 -8.64 4.66 -8.09
N PRO A 192 -9.72 4.47 -7.32
CA PRO A 192 -9.62 4.21 -5.88
C PRO A 192 -8.80 2.95 -5.53
N GLN A 193 -8.82 1.94 -6.40
CA GLN A 193 -8.08 0.70 -6.25
C GLN A 193 -6.57 0.93 -6.40
N ASP A 194 -6.14 1.67 -7.43
CA ASP A 194 -4.73 2.02 -7.62
C ASP A 194 -4.23 2.88 -6.45
N GLU A 195 -5.04 3.84 -5.97
CA GLU A 195 -4.70 4.64 -4.80
C GLU A 195 -4.56 3.80 -3.53
N ALA A 196 -5.47 2.84 -3.31
CA ALA A 196 -5.40 1.95 -2.15
C ALA A 196 -4.15 1.06 -2.17
N TRP A 197 -3.77 0.53 -3.33
CA TRP A 197 -2.55 -0.25 -3.52
C TRP A 197 -1.30 0.56 -3.17
N VAL A 198 -1.21 1.79 -3.68
CA VAL A 198 -0.04 2.65 -3.41
C VAL A 198 0.01 3.08 -1.94
N LYS A 199 -1.14 3.35 -1.31
CA LYS A 199 -1.20 3.70 0.12
C LYS A 199 -0.64 2.61 1.04
N SER A 200 -0.82 1.34 0.71
CA SER A 200 -0.29 0.24 1.53
C SER A 200 1.22 0.04 1.34
N LEU A 201 1.80 0.48 0.22
CA LEU A 201 3.25 0.39 -0.04
C LEU A 201 4.06 1.51 0.64
N VAL A 202 3.55 2.75 0.64
CA VAL A 202 4.39 3.92 0.96
C VAL A 202 4.30 4.37 2.42
N CYS A 203 5.40 4.94 2.93
CA CYS A 203 5.48 5.47 4.30
C CYS A 203 4.72 6.80 4.49
N ASN A 204 4.32 7.47 3.41
CA ASN A 204 3.70 8.80 3.40
C ASN A 204 2.41 8.81 2.55
N PRO A 205 1.41 7.97 2.91
CA PRO A 205 0.20 7.75 2.11
C PRO A 205 -0.63 9.02 1.89
N GLU A 206 -0.46 10.06 2.71
CA GLU A 206 -1.14 11.35 2.53
C GLU A 206 -0.79 12.06 1.21
N VAL A 207 0.36 11.73 0.60
CA VAL A 207 0.81 12.33 -0.66
C VAL A 207 -0.04 11.89 -1.85
N THR A 208 -0.80 10.78 -1.77
CA THR A 208 -1.69 10.34 -2.86
C THR A 208 -2.73 11.41 -3.22
N THR A 209 -3.12 12.26 -2.27
CA THR A 209 -4.03 13.38 -2.50
C THR A 209 -3.53 14.36 -3.58
N SER A 210 -2.21 14.42 -3.80
CA SER A 210 -1.61 15.25 -4.86
C SER A 210 -1.82 14.71 -6.27
N TYR A 211 -2.16 13.43 -6.42
CA TYR A 211 -2.52 12.78 -7.69
C TYR A 211 -4.00 12.93 -8.05
N ALA A 212 -4.80 13.57 -7.19
CA ALA A 212 -6.22 13.76 -7.44
C ALA A 212 -6.47 14.63 -8.67
N ASN A 213 -7.38 14.18 -9.54
CA ASN A 213 -7.81 14.89 -10.76
C ASN A 213 -6.72 15.05 -11.84
N LEU A 214 -5.71 14.18 -11.87
CA LEU A 214 -4.83 14.07 -13.04
C LEU A 214 -5.63 13.62 -14.27
N PRO A 215 -5.32 14.13 -15.47
CA PRO A 215 -5.98 13.67 -16.68
C PRO A 215 -5.57 12.23 -16.99
N ARG A 216 -6.55 11.38 -17.31
CA ARG A 216 -6.28 10.07 -17.93
C ARG A 216 -5.73 10.30 -19.33
N LEU A 217 -4.64 9.62 -19.65
CA LEU A 217 -4.06 9.59 -20.99
C LEU A 217 -4.63 8.37 -21.74
N GLU A 218 -4.77 8.51 -23.04
CA GLU A 218 -5.19 7.44 -23.95
C GLU A 218 -3.98 6.98 -24.75
N TYR A 219 -3.92 5.69 -25.06
CA TYR A 219 -2.89 5.12 -25.89
C TYR A 219 -3.07 5.60 -27.35
N PRO A 220 -1.99 6.03 -28.04
CA PRO A 220 -2.12 6.59 -29.38
C PRO A 220 -2.28 5.49 -30.45
N GLY A 221 -3.52 5.11 -30.76
CA GLY A 221 -3.82 4.11 -31.79
C GLY A 221 -4.08 2.75 -31.15
N GLY A 222 -3.50 1.67 -31.68
CA GLY A 222 -3.54 0.36 -31.02
C GLY A 222 -4.76 -0.49 -31.39
N LEU A 223 -4.94 -1.58 -30.65
CA LEU A 223 -6.07 -2.51 -30.80
C LEU A 223 -7.21 -2.18 -29.84
N CYS A 224 -6.93 -1.49 -28.75
CA CYS A 224 -7.90 -1.21 -27.70
C CYS A 224 -8.69 0.05 -28.06
N ASP A 225 -10.03 -0.06 -28.12
CA ASP A 225 -10.90 1.12 -28.27
C ASP A 225 -11.11 1.76 -26.88
N PRO A 226 -10.75 3.04 -26.67
CA PRO A 226 -10.93 3.72 -25.37
C PRO A 226 -12.39 3.86 -24.91
N SER A 227 -13.37 3.52 -25.76
CA SER A 227 -14.80 3.49 -25.40
C SER A 227 -15.26 2.16 -24.82
N ASP A 228 -14.44 1.11 -24.91
CA ASP A 228 -14.63 -0.18 -24.26
C ASP A 228 -13.92 -0.20 -22.89
N ASP A 229 -14.29 -1.16 -22.04
CA ASP A 229 -13.75 -1.32 -20.68
C ASP A 229 -13.70 -2.82 -20.36
N TYR A 230 -12.55 -3.29 -19.90
CA TYR A 230 -12.32 -4.69 -19.53
C TYR A 230 -11.45 -4.75 -18.27
N ASP A 231 -11.78 -5.64 -17.33
CA ASP A 231 -10.96 -5.88 -16.13
C ASP A 231 -9.88 -6.95 -16.39
N TYR A 232 -10.14 -7.89 -17.30
CA TYR A 232 -9.35 -9.09 -17.51
C TYR A 232 -9.12 -9.38 -18.99
N VAL A 233 -7.89 -9.67 -19.39
CA VAL A 233 -7.59 -10.13 -20.75
C VAL A 233 -6.88 -11.48 -20.78
N ILE A 234 -7.34 -12.35 -21.66
CA ILE A 234 -6.65 -13.59 -22.03
C ILE A 234 -5.85 -13.32 -23.30
N ILE A 235 -4.53 -13.50 -23.24
CA ILE A 235 -3.65 -13.47 -24.40
C ILE A 235 -3.33 -14.92 -24.79
N THR A 236 -3.76 -15.33 -25.98
CA THR A 236 -3.55 -16.71 -26.47
C THR A 236 -3.06 -16.71 -27.92
N THR A 237 -3.10 -17.85 -28.59
CA THR A 237 -2.65 -18.03 -29.97
C THR A 237 -3.70 -18.72 -30.82
N GLU A 238 -3.72 -18.44 -32.12
CA GLU A 238 -4.52 -19.20 -33.11
C GLU A 238 -3.96 -20.60 -33.40
N ALA A 239 -2.79 -20.94 -32.85
CA ALA A 239 -2.16 -22.24 -33.04
C ALA A 239 -2.97 -23.31 -32.30
N ASN A 240 -3.06 -24.50 -32.88
CA ASN A 240 -3.80 -25.64 -32.33
C ASN A 240 -5.26 -25.35 -31.93
N SER A 241 -5.87 -24.31 -32.50
CA SER A 241 -7.22 -23.85 -32.13
C SER A 241 -7.36 -23.45 -30.66
N LEU A 242 -6.27 -22.98 -30.05
CA LEU A 242 -6.29 -22.45 -28.69
C LEU A 242 -7.10 -21.15 -28.58
N ASP A 243 -7.25 -20.38 -29.66
CA ASP A 243 -8.12 -19.20 -29.70
C ASP A 243 -9.60 -19.55 -29.56
N TYR A 244 -10.03 -20.70 -30.08
CA TYR A 244 -11.41 -21.17 -29.96
C TYR A 244 -11.61 -22.66 -30.29
N TRP A 245 -12.42 -23.35 -29.48
CA TRP A 245 -13.00 -24.64 -29.80
C TRP A 245 -14.44 -24.77 -29.29
N GLU A 246 -15.23 -25.64 -29.93
CA GLU A 246 -16.55 -26.03 -29.44
C GLU A 246 -16.40 -26.97 -28.24
N THR A 247 -17.13 -26.69 -27.15
CA THR A 247 -17.11 -27.55 -25.97
C THR A 247 -17.79 -28.89 -26.23
N SER A 248 -17.30 -29.93 -25.56
CA SER A 248 -17.75 -31.32 -25.72
C SER A 248 -17.77 -32.05 -24.38
N GLU A 249 -18.12 -33.34 -24.37
CA GLU A 249 -18.00 -34.15 -23.15
C GLU A 249 -16.52 -34.35 -22.72
N GLU A 250 -15.57 -34.33 -23.66
CA GLU A 250 -14.13 -34.51 -23.39
C GLU A 250 -13.45 -33.18 -23.03
N THR A 251 -13.93 -32.08 -23.60
CA THR A 251 -13.44 -30.71 -23.37
C THR A 251 -14.61 -29.80 -22.96
N PRO A 252 -15.13 -29.93 -21.72
CA PRO A 252 -16.34 -29.24 -21.28
C PRO A 252 -16.19 -27.72 -21.17
N TYR A 253 -14.96 -27.22 -20.99
CA TYR A 253 -14.65 -25.81 -20.80
C TYR A 253 -13.66 -25.29 -21.85
N ASN A 254 -13.76 -23.99 -22.11
CA ASN A 254 -12.89 -23.20 -22.98
C ASN A 254 -12.69 -21.78 -22.43
N TRP A 255 -11.95 -20.92 -23.13
CA TRP A 255 -11.73 -19.53 -22.69
C TRP A 255 -13.01 -18.73 -22.51
N GLU A 256 -14.02 -18.93 -23.36
CA GLU A 256 -15.34 -18.33 -23.18
C GLU A 256 -15.99 -18.77 -21.86
N SER A 257 -15.76 -20.00 -21.41
CA SER A 257 -16.23 -20.49 -20.12
C SER A 257 -15.56 -19.74 -18.95
N LEU A 258 -14.26 -19.45 -19.06
CA LEU A 258 -13.52 -18.64 -18.07
C LEU A 258 -14.04 -17.20 -18.03
N MET A 259 -14.15 -16.56 -19.19
CA MET A 259 -14.71 -15.21 -19.29
C MET A 259 -16.14 -15.13 -18.74
N GLN A 260 -16.99 -16.13 -18.98
CA GLN A 260 -18.33 -16.19 -18.39
C GLN A 260 -18.32 -16.37 -16.87
N LYS A 261 -17.37 -17.13 -16.34
CA LYS A 261 -17.16 -17.28 -14.89
C LYS A 261 -16.78 -15.94 -14.27
N HIS A 262 -15.80 -15.24 -14.83
CA HIS A 262 -15.39 -13.91 -14.38
C HIS A 262 -16.49 -12.86 -14.50
N MET A 263 -17.25 -12.87 -15.61
CA MET A 263 -18.42 -12.00 -15.77
C MET A 263 -19.46 -12.23 -14.66
N SER A 264 -19.61 -13.47 -14.17
CA SER A 264 -20.48 -13.79 -13.03
C SER A 264 -19.92 -13.34 -11.68
N GLU A 265 -18.62 -13.07 -11.61
CA GLU A 265 -17.88 -12.56 -10.45
C GLU A 265 -17.69 -11.03 -10.52
N GLY A 266 -18.22 -10.38 -11.56
CA GLY A 266 -18.15 -8.93 -11.74
C GLY A 266 -16.89 -8.44 -12.45
N LEU A 267 -16.12 -9.32 -13.08
CA LEU A 267 -14.96 -8.99 -13.89
C LEU A 267 -15.34 -9.09 -15.37
N SER A 268 -15.31 -7.96 -16.06
CA SER A 268 -15.45 -7.91 -17.51
C SER A 268 -14.19 -8.48 -18.17
N SER A 269 -14.36 -9.33 -19.21
CA SER A 269 -13.25 -10.06 -19.80
C SER A 269 -13.26 -10.05 -21.32
N THR A 270 -12.05 -10.13 -21.90
CA THR A 270 -11.85 -10.24 -23.34
C THR A 270 -10.69 -11.20 -23.67
N LEU A 271 -10.60 -11.60 -24.94
CA LEU A 271 -9.55 -12.48 -25.46
C LEU A 271 -8.90 -11.83 -26.68
N VAL A 272 -7.56 -11.83 -26.70
CA VAL A 272 -6.75 -11.30 -27.80
C VAL A 272 -5.70 -12.34 -28.21
N THR A 273 -5.46 -12.49 -29.51
CA THR A 273 -4.44 -13.42 -30.01
C THR A 273 -3.11 -12.71 -30.23
N LYS A 274 -2.00 -13.42 -29.98
CA LYS A 274 -0.65 -12.98 -30.35
C LYS A 274 -0.58 -12.54 -31.82
N GLN A 275 -1.26 -13.24 -32.71
CA GLN A 275 -1.31 -12.92 -34.14
C GLN A 275 -1.94 -11.54 -34.41
N ALA A 276 -3.00 -11.18 -33.69
CA ALA A 276 -3.61 -9.85 -33.79
C ALA A 276 -2.65 -8.76 -33.25
N ILE A 277 -2.00 -9.04 -32.11
CA ILE A 277 -1.01 -8.14 -31.49
C ILE A 277 0.16 -7.88 -32.46
N ASP A 278 0.81 -8.93 -32.98
CA ASP A 278 1.93 -8.79 -33.91
C ASP A 278 1.56 -8.10 -35.23
N ALA A 279 0.28 -8.18 -35.63
CA ALA A 279 -0.24 -7.53 -36.83
C ALA A 279 -0.55 -6.04 -36.62
N CYS A 280 -0.60 -5.55 -35.38
CA CYS A 280 -0.89 -4.16 -35.07
C CYS A 280 0.33 -3.27 -35.38
N PRO A 281 0.24 -2.34 -36.36
CA PRO A 281 1.39 -1.50 -36.72
C PRO A 281 1.76 -0.48 -35.63
N ASP A 282 0.84 -0.14 -34.73
CA ASP A 282 1.05 0.86 -33.68
C ASP A 282 1.89 0.33 -32.50
N TYR A 283 2.12 -0.99 -32.44
CA TYR A 283 3.02 -1.62 -31.45
C TYR A 283 4.46 -1.73 -31.93
N TYR A 284 4.76 -1.25 -33.15
CA TYR A 284 6.12 -1.28 -33.68
C TYR A 284 6.92 -0.06 -33.22
N ASN A 285 8.06 -0.32 -32.60
CA ASN A 285 9.03 0.67 -32.19
C ASN A 285 9.99 1.07 -33.33
N ALA A 286 10.47 2.30 -33.31
CA ALA A 286 11.51 2.76 -34.24
C ALA A 286 12.86 2.04 -34.01
N ASN A 287 13.12 1.59 -32.79
CA ASN A 287 14.26 0.77 -32.43
C ASN A 287 13.92 -0.73 -32.63
N PRO A 288 14.59 -1.44 -33.55
CA PRO A 288 14.32 -2.86 -33.80
C PRO A 288 14.51 -3.80 -32.60
N LEU A 289 15.25 -3.38 -31.56
CA LEU A 289 15.40 -4.14 -30.32
C LEU A 289 14.05 -4.42 -29.63
N PHE A 290 13.09 -3.49 -29.77
CA PHE A 290 11.75 -3.56 -29.16
C PHE A 290 10.66 -3.94 -30.18
N ASN A 291 10.97 -4.80 -31.16
CA ASN A 291 10.04 -5.26 -32.21
C ASN A 291 9.93 -6.79 -32.29
N ASP A 292 10.34 -7.49 -31.24
CA ASP A 292 10.03 -8.91 -31.11
C ASP A 292 8.64 -9.12 -30.51
N SER A 293 8.19 -10.37 -30.50
CA SER A 293 6.83 -10.70 -30.06
C SER A 293 6.58 -10.34 -28.60
N GLN A 294 7.57 -10.52 -27.73
CA GLN A 294 7.48 -10.12 -26.33
C GLN A 294 7.27 -8.60 -26.22
N ALA A 295 7.98 -7.79 -27.00
CA ALA A 295 7.81 -6.34 -27.00
C ALA A 295 6.43 -5.90 -27.53
N HIS A 296 5.92 -6.52 -28.60
CA HIS A 296 4.57 -6.21 -29.07
C HIS A 296 3.49 -6.57 -28.05
N ILE A 297 3.63 -7.71 -27.34
CA ILE A 297 2.72 -8.09 -26.25
C ILE A 297 2.80 -7.05 -25.12
N ARG A 298 3.99 -6.57 -24.78
CA ARG A 298 4.14 -5.52 -23.77
C ARG A 298 3.44 -4.22 -24.19
N GLU A 299 3.61 -3.78 -25.44
CA GLU A 299 2.90 -2.59 -25.94
C GLU A 299 1.38 -2.79 -25.98
N PHE A 300 0.89 -4.00 -26.27
CA PHE A 300 -0.52 -4.33 -26.11
C PHE A 300 -0.98 -4.24 -24.64
N CYS A 301 -0.20 -4.73 -23.68
CA CYS A 301 -0.54 -4.60 -22.26
C CYS A 301 -0.60 -3.13 -21.83
N ARG A 302 0.26 -2.26 -22.38
CA ARG A 302 0.21 -0.80 -22.19
C ARG A 302 -1.08 -0.20 -22.76
N ASP A 303 -1.40 -0.52 -24.01
CA ASP A 303 -2.63 -0.11 -24.69
C ASP A 303 -3.88 -0.52 -23.89
N ALA A 304 -3.98 -1.81 -23.54
CA ALA A 304 -5.09 -2.34 -22.77
C ALA A 304 -5.20 -1.70 -21.37
N TYR A 305 -4.09 -1.41 -20.70
CA TYR A 305 -4.10 -0.78 -19.38
C TYR A 305 -4.61 0.67 -19.46
N GLU A 306 -4.11 1.44 -20.44
CA GLU A 306 -4.45 2.86 -20.63
C GLU A 306 -5.89 3.04 -21.15
N ASP A 307 -6.31 2.25 -22.14
CA ASP A 307 -7.58 2.44 -22.87
C ASP A 307 -8.71 1.57 -22.31
N TRP A 308 -8.48 0.27 -22.09
CA TRP A 308 -9.51 -0.63 -21.52
C TRP A 308 -9.56 -0.65 -19.99
N GLY A 309 -8.52 -0.19 -19.30
CA GLY A 309 -8.51 -0.19 -17.83
C GLY A 309 -8.27 -1.56 -17.19
N ILE A 310 -7.66 -2.51 -17.91
CA ILE A 310 -7.44 -3.87 -17.39
C ILE A 310 -6.66 -3.89 -16.07
N GLN A 311 -6.93 -4.91 -15.27
CA GLN A 311 -6.22 -5.23 -14.02
C GLN A 311 -5.49 -6.57 -14.12
N TYR A 312 -6.01 -7.51 -14.92
CA TYR A 312 -5.49 -8.87 -15.01
C TYR A 312 -5.09 -9.25 -16.43
N VAL A 313 -3.98 -9.97 -16.54
CA VAL A 313 -3.53 -10.61 -17.79
C VAL A 313 -3.30 -12.10 -17.54
N LEU A 314 -3.93 -12.94 -18.36
CA LEU A 314 -3.63 -14.37 -18.43
C LEU A 314 -2.95 -14.70 -19.75
N ILE A 315 -1.75 -15.29 -19.68
CA ILE A 315 -1.07 -15.84 -20.85
C ILE A 315 -1.47 -17.31 -21.02
N GLY A 316 -2.26 -17.61 -22.05
CA GLY A 316 -2.80 -18.95 -22.33
C GLY A 316 -2.16 -19.57 -23.57
N ALA A 317 -0.88 -19.90 -23.50
CA ALA A 317 -0.16 -20.68 -24.51
C ALA A 317 1.22 -21.12 -23.96
N ASP A 318 1.71 -22.26 -24.45
CA ASP A 318 3.07 -22.72 -24.16
C ASP A 318 4.17 -21.81 -24.79
N ALA A 319 5.41 -21.95 -24.31
CA ALA A 319 6.61 -21.23 -24.73
C ALA A 319 6.87 -21.31 -26.24
N GLU A 320 6.51 -22.41 -26.92
CA GLU A 320 6.65 -22.50 -28.39
C GLU A 320 5.85 -21.39 -29.10
N PHE A 321 4.71 -20.97 -28.52
CA PHE A 321 3.83 -19.98 -29.12
C PHE A 321 4.00 -18.59 -28.49
N ILE A 322 4.08 -18.50 -27.17
CA ILE A 322 4.24 -17.27 -26.39
C ILE A 322 5.33 -17.46 -25.33
N ALA A 323 6.59 -17.42 -25.78
CA ALA A 323 7.75 -17.40 -24.89
C ALA A 323 7.76 -16.14 -24.00
N ALA A 324 8.11 -16.30 -22.71
CA ALA A 324 8.35 -15.17 -21.83
C ALA A 324 9.55 -14.32 -22.30
N ARG A 325 9.74 -13.16 -21.68
CA ARG A 325 10.98 -12.42 -21.83
C ARG A 325 12.04 -13.13 -20.98
N LEU A 326 13.14 -13.50 -21.62
CA LEU A 326 14.31 -14.02 -20.93
C LEU A 326 15.05 -12.87 -20.25
N MET A 327 15.34 -12.99 -18.96
CA MET A 327 16.04 -11.97 -18.17
C MET A 327 17.27 -12.53 -17.46
N ASP A 328 18.20 -11.62 -17.17
CA ASP A 328 19.47 -11.93 -16.51
C ASP A 328 19.52 -11.31 -15.11
N TYR A 329 20.13 -12.01 -14.17
CA TYR A 329 20.54 -11.47 -12.87
C TYR A 329 21.92 -11.98 -12.48
N GLY A 330 22.45 -11.52 -11.34
CA GLY A 330 23.85 -11.70 -10.97
C GLY A 330 24.34 -13.17 -10.85
N TYR A 331 23.44 -14.16 -10.87
CA TYR A 331 23.78 -15.58 -10.79
C TYR A 331 23.42 -16.39 -12.05
N GLU A 332 22.30 -16.07 -12.70
CA GLU A 332 21.74 -16.84 -13.81
C GLU A 332 21.32 -15.91 -14.95
N ASN A 333 21.39 -16.43 -16.17
CA ASN A 333 20.98 -15.72 -17.39
C ASN A 333 19.85 -16.51 -18.06
N ASP A 334 19.14 -15.85 -18.95
CA ASP A 334 18.08 -16.42 -19.77
C ASP A 334 16.90 -17.02 -18.96
N VAL A 335 16.50 -16.38 -17.86
CA VAL A 335 15.40 -16.86 -17.01
C VAL A 335 14.05 -16.33 -17.50
N ASP A 336 13.04 -17.21 -17.61
CA ASP A 336 11.70 -16.83 -18.06
C ASP A 336 11.01 -15.91 -17.05
N ALA A 337 10.73 -14.67 -17.47
CA ALA A 337 10.17 -13.63 -16.61
C ALA A 337 8.91 -12.99 -17.22
N ASP A 338 7.77 -13.19 -16.56
CA ASP A 338 6.49 -12.58 -16.95
C ASP A 338 6.36 -11.12 -16.48
N ILE A 339 7.26 -10.65 -15.60
CA ILE A 339 7.23 -9.26 -15.10
C ILE A 339 7.37 -8.22 -16.22
N TYR A 340 7.96 -8.62 -17.36
CA TYR A 340 8.06 -7.78 -18.54
C TYR A 340 6.69 -7.32 -19.08
N TRP A 341 5.63 -8.08 -18.83
CA TRP A 341 4.27 -7.74 -19.27
C TRP A 341 3.38 -7.20 -18.17
N SER A 342 3.76 -7.33 -16.90
CA SER A 342 3.00 -6.74 -15.78
C SER A 342 3.51 -5.36 -15.35
N ASN A 343 4.79 -5.10 -15.56
CA ASN A 343 5.46 -3.86 -15.20
C ASN A 343 5.68 -3.08 -16.49
N LEU A 344 4.94 -2.00 -16.66
CA LEU A 344 4.70 -1.33 -17.94
C LEU A 344 5.56 -0.07 -18.13
N ASP A 345 6.19 0.41 -17.06
CA ASP A 345 7.12 1.52 -17.04
C ASP A 345 8.55 1.09 -17.43
N ASN A 346 9.42 2.06 -17.69
CA ASN A 346 10.80 1.81 -18.15
C ASN A 346 10.90 0.80 -19.33
N THR A 347 12.07 0.20 -19.57
CA THR A 347 12.33 -0.58 -20.79
C THR A 347 12.81 -2.01 -20.54
N PHE A 348 13.24 -2.31 -19.33
CA PHE A 348 14.05 -3.48 -18.97
C PHE A 348 15.37 -3.65 -19.74
N ASN A 349 15.74 -2.70 -20.62
CA ASN A 349 16.97 -2.73 -21.40
C ASN A 349 17.29 -1.30 -21.88
N ALA A 350 17.64 -0.42 -20.93
CA ALA A 350 17.88 0.99 -21.24
C ALA A 350 19.25 1.23 -21.88
N ASP A 351 20.21 0.35 -21.63
CA ASP A 351 21.54 0.39 -22.24
C ASP A 351 21.59 -0.20 -23.66
N GLN A 352 20.51 -0.85 -24.09
CA GLN A 352 20.25 -1.38 -25.44
C GLN A 352 21.21 -2.49 -25.86
N ASP A 353 21.53 -3.40 -24.94
CA ASP A 353 22.32 -4.59 -25.22
C ASP A 353 21.45 -5.85 -25.42
N SER A 354 22.05 -7.04 -25.34
CA SER A 354 21.34 -8.32 -25.55
C SER A 354 20.74 -8.90 -24.27
N ASN A 355 21.15 -8.39 -23.13
CA ASN A 355 20.72 -8.81 -21.81
C ASN A 355 19.45 -8.01 -21.49
N TRP A 356 18.54 -8.61 -20.74
CA TRP A 356 17.33 -7.92 -20.32
C TRP A 356 17.19 -8.03 -18.82
N GLY A 357 16.83 -6.92 -18.19
CA GLY A 357 16.56 -6.85 -16.76
C GLY A 357 17.79 -7.05 -15.87
N GLU A 358 19.00 -6.97 -16.43
CA GLU A 358 20.26 -7.21 -15.74
C GLU A 358 20.56 -6.19 -14.63
N GLU A 359 21.43 -6.62 -13.70
CA GLU A 359 21.90 -5.76 -12.62
C GLU A 359 22.73 -4.60 -13.19
N GLY A 360 22.41 -3.38 -12.75
CA GLY A 360 23.09 -2.17 -13.19
C GLY A 360 22.44 -1.47 -14.37
N ASP A 361 21.43 -2.08 -15.02
CA ASP A 361 20.59 -1.38 -15.97
C ASP A 361 19.57 -0.49 -15.26
N SER A 362 19.60 0.80 -15.61
CA SER A 362 18.62 1.79 -15.16
C SER A 362 17.21 1.59 -15.74
N GLY A 363 17.07 0.68 -16.72
CA GLY A 363 15.81 0.37 -17.39
C GLY A 363 14.91 -0.62 -16.64
N PHE A 364 15.37 -1.25 -15.55
CA PHE A 364 14.57 -2.24 -14.82
C PHE A 364 13.33 -1.61 -14.19
N ASP A 365 12.16 -2.21 -14.42
CA ASP A 365 10.90 -1.73 -13.84
C ASP A 365 10.54 -2.48 -12.56
N LEU A 366 10.25 -1.73 -11.51
CA LEU A 366 10.23 -2.21 -10.13
C LEU A 366 8.87 -2.72 -9.69
N TYR A 367 7.80 -2.05 -10.13
CA TYR A 367 6.46 -2.20 -9.58
C TYR A 367 5.50 -2.66 -10.65
N SER A 368 4.45 -3.35 -10.21
CA SER A 368 3.42 -3.87 -11.10
C SER A 368 2.34 -2.84 -11.44
N GLU A 369 1.92 -2.80 -12.71
CA GLU A 369 0.67 -2.19 -13.13
C GLU A 369 -0.47 -3.22 -13.23
N LEU A 370 -0.13 -4.48 -13.52
CA LEU A 370 -1.06 -5.57 -13.81
C LEU A 370 -0.79 -6.80 -12.95
N PHE A 371 -1.85 -7.57 -12.69
CA PHE A 371 -1.77 -8.88 -12.05
C PHE A 371 -1.71 -9.98 -13.12
N ILE A 372 -0.59 -10.68 -13.21
CA ILE A 372 -0.33 -11.64 -14.28
C ILE A 372 -0.34 -13.09 -13.81
N GLY A 373 -0.85 -13.98 -14.66
CA GLY A 373 -0.70 -15.43 -14.54
C GLY A 373 -0.50 -16.08 -15.90
N ARG A 374 -0.06 -17.33 -15.91
CA ARG A 374 0.27 -18.10 -17.12
C ARG A 374 -0.28 -19.52 -17.06
N ILE A 375 -0.74 -20.02 -18.20
CA ILE A 375 -1.09 -21.42 -18.42
C ILE A 375 -0.38 -21.87 -19.70
N PRO A 376 0.73 -22.63 -19.61
CA PRO A 376 1.53 -23.05 -20.76
C PRO A 376 0.86 -24.22 -21.49
N CYS A 377 -0.34 -23.99 -22.02
CA CYS A 377 -1.13 -25.03 -22.70
C CYS A 377 -0.75 -25.17 -24.18
N ASP A 378 -0.80 -26.41 -24.68
CA ASP A 378 -0.54 -26.73 -26.08
C ASP A 378 -1.82 -26.98 -26.89
N VAL A 379 -2.82 -27.56 -26.24
CA VAL A 379 -4.06 -28.00 -26.89
C VAL A 379 -5.30 -27.66 -26.06
N PRO A 380 -6.49 -27.61 -26.70
CA PRO A 380 -7.77 -27.42 -26.01
C PRO A 380 -8.03 -28.32 -24.79
N GLN A 381 -7.49 -29.54 -24.78
CA GLN A 381 -7.65 -30.46 -23.66
C GLN A 381 -6.97 -29.95 -22.38
N ASP A 382 -5.80 -29.35 -22.49
CA ASP A 382 -5.02 -28.84 -21.35
C ASP A 382 -5.80 -27.74 -20.64
N VAL A 383 -6.31 -26.78 -21.42
CA VAL A 383 -7.16 -25.70 -20.91
C VAL A 383 -8.41 -26.25 -20.26
N SER A 384 -9.06 -27.25 -20.87
CA SER A 384 -10.27 -27.86 -20.31
C SER A 384 -10.02 -28.62 -19.00
N ASN A 385 -8.91 -29.35 -18.92
CA ASN A 385 -8.51 -30.07 -17.72
C ASN A 385 -8.20 -29.09 -16.58
N TRP A 386 -7.42 -28.06 -16.87
CA TRP A 386 -7.09 -27.03 -15.90
C TRP A 386 -8.33 -26.26 -15.42
N LEU A 387 -9.20 -25.80 -16.34
CA LEU A 387 -10.44 -25.09 -15.99
C LEU A 387 -11.39 -25.95 -15.16
N SER A 388 -11.45 -27.26 -15.41
CA SER A 388 -12.25 -28.18 -14.60
C SER A 388 -11.82 -28.15 -13.12
N LYS A 389 -10.51 -28.13 -12.87
CA LYS A 389 -9.94 -28.03 -11.51
C LYS A 389 -10.09 -26.63 -10.92
N SER A 390 -9.82 -25.58 -11.70
CA SER A 390 -9.98 -24.19 -11.27
C SER A 390 -11.43 -23.91 -10.86
N PHE A 391 -12.39 -24.31 -11.69
CA PHE A 391 -13.82 -24.15 -11.39
C PHE A 391 -14.29 -25.04 -10.24
N TYR A 392 -13.71 -26.23 -10.07
CA TYR A 392 -13.98 -27.04 -8.89
C TYR A 392 -13.62 -26.27 -7.62
N TYR A 393 -12.41 -25.71 -7.55
CA TYR A 393 -11.98 -24.91 -6.40
C TYR A 393 -12.86 -23.66 -6.26
N ALA A 394 -13.03 -22.86 -7.31
CA ALA A 394 -13.79 -21.61 -7.28
C ALA A 394 -15.27 -21.76 -6.88
N ASN A 395 -15.88 -22.93 -7.10
CA ASN A 395 -17.32 -23.14 -6.83
C ASN A 395 -17.60 -23.98 -5.59
N THR A 396 -16.58 -24.58 -4.96
CA THR A 396 -16.79 -25.38 -3.76
C THR A 396 -17.15 -24.50 -2.56
N THR A 397 -17.98 -25.02 -1.67
CA THR A 397 -18.28 -24.40 -0.36
C THR A 397 -17.99 -25.37 0.79
N GLY A 398 -17.32 -26.49 0.49
CA GLY A 398 -17.02 -27.53 1.45
C GLY A 398 -15.89 -27.13 2.39
N THR A 399 -16.24 -26.76 3.63
CA THR A 399 -15.29 -26.36 4.68
C THR A 399 -14.21 -27.41 4.91
N ASP A 400 -14.59 -28.70 4.96
CA ASP A 400 -13.67 -29.83 5.17
C ASP A 400 -12.58 -29.95 4.08
N TYR A 401 -12.75 -29.29 2.94
CA TYR A 401 -11.73 -29.15 1.90
C TYR A 401 -10.98 -27.84 2.08
N LEU A 402 -11.69 -26.71 2.09
CA LEU A 402 -11.09 -25.37 2.15
C LEU A 402 -10.22 -25.11 3.39
N GLU A 403 -10.47 -25.80 4.50
CA GLU A 403 -9.68 -25.63 5.73
C GLU A 403 -8.28 -26.24 5.67
N ASN A 404 -7.93 -27.06 4.67
CA ASN A 404 -6.72 -27.87 4.75
C ASN A 404 -5.45 -27.15 4.24
N GLY A 405 -4.55 -26.80 5.17
CA GLY A 405 -3.17 -26.42 4.88
C GLY A 405 -2.24 -27.65 4.86
N GLY A 406 -1.44 -27.77 3.81
CA GLY A 406 -0.43 -28.83 3.64
C GLY A 406 0.98 -28.25 3.61
N PHE A 407 1.89 -28.81 4.41
CA PHE A 407 3.26 -28.32 4.50
C PHE A 407 4.27 -29.45 4.32
N PHE A 408 5.25 -29.23 3.46
CA PHE A 408 6.29 -30.22 3.15
C PHE A 408 7.68 -29.60 3.23
N ALA A 409 8.59 -30.29 3.91
CA ALA A 409 10.00 -29.95 3.98
C ALA A 409 10.84 -31.15 3.59
N GLY A 410 11.46 -31.07 2.42
CA GLY A 410 12.26 -32.12 1.81
C GLY A 410 13.57 -32.42 2.54
N SER A 411 14.38 -33.26 1.91
CA SER A 411 15.74 -33.53 2.42
C SER A 411 16.66 -32.38 2.07
N ILE A 412 17.46 -31.92 3.03
CA ILE A 412 18.50 -30.93 2.77
C ILE A 412 19.86 -31.61 2.63
N ASP A 413 20.55 -31.37 1.53
CA ASP A 413 21.85 -31.99 1.23
C ASP A 413 23.02 -31.35 2.01
N TRP A 414 22.77 -30.25 2.72
CA TRP A 414 23.68 -29.64 3.68
C TRP A 414 22.95 -29.14 4.93
N PRO A 415 23.53 -29.18 6.13
CA PRO A 415 22.91 -28.58 7.30
C PRO A 415 23.25 -27.07 7.39
N PRO A 416 22.29 -26.14 7.23
CA PRO A 416 22.45 -24.75 7.65
C PRO A 416 22.36 -24.69 9.18
N GLY A 417 23.45 -25.09 9.85
CA GLY A 417 23.49 -25.10 11.32
C GLY A 417 22.53 -26.12 11.97
N ASN A 418 21.74 -25.66 12.95
CA ASN A 418 20.73 -26.46 13.64
C ASN A 418 19.34 -26.42 12.97
N ASP A 419 19.21 -25.79 11.79
CA ASP A 419 17.94 -25.60 11.08
C ASP A 419 17.76 -26.55 9.90
N GLY A 420 16.53 -27.02 9.71
CA GLY A 420 16.10 -27.74 8.51
C GLY A 420 15.11 -26.92 7.68
N PHE A 421 14.77 -27.43 6.50
CA PHE A 421 13.73 -26.84 5.63
C PHE A 421 12.36 -26.68 6.32
N ASP A 422 12.08 -27.43 7.38
CA ASP A 422 10.88 -27.23 8.21
C ASP A 422 10.87 -25.86 8.89
N THR A 423 12.04 -25.32 9.26
CA THR A 423 12.19 -23.97 9.82
C THR A 423 11.92 -22.89 8.78
N LEU A 424 12.31 -23.14 7.53
CA LEU A 424 12.00 -22.25 6.40
C LEU A 424 10.49 -22.17 6.17
N ILE A 425 9.79 -23.32 6.14
CA ILE A 425 8.34 -23.34 5.92
C ILE A 425 7.56 -22.82 7.14
N ASP A 426 8.06 -23.07 8.34
CA ASP A 426 7.54 -22.46 9.57
C ASP A 426 7.54 -20.93 9.44
N PHE A 427 8.59 -20.33 8.88
CA PHE A 427 8.65 -18.90 8.56
C PHE A 427 7.73 -18.52 7.40
N ALA A 428 7.97 -19.12 6.24
CA ALA A 428 7.46 -18.67 4.95
C ALA A 428 5.93 -18.78 4.84
N ALA A 429 5.29 -19.67 5.59
CA ALA A 429 3.84 -19.85 5.51
C ALA A 429 3.16 -19.95 6.89
N ILE A 430 3.70 -20.78 7.79
CA ILE A 430 2.92 -21.22 8.95
C ILE A 430 2.79 -20.12 10.02
N ASN A 431 3.92 -19.58 10.48
CA ASN A 431 3.97 -18.75 11.68
C ASN A 431 3.75 -17.27 11.33
N GLY A 432 3.03 -16.55 12.19
CA GLY A 432 3.10 -15.09 12.21
C GLY A 432 4.33 -14.61 12.95
N THR A 433 4.91 -13.51 12.46
CA THR A 433 6.16 -13.01 13.03
C THR A 433 6.44 -11.57 12.65
N ASP A 434 6.97 -10.83 13.61
CA ASP A 434 7.70 -9.58 13.42
C ASP A 434 9.20 -9.81 13.67
N HIS A 435 9.68 -11.04 13.43
CA HIS A 435 11.03 -11.59 13.59
C HIS A 435 11.39 -12.54 12.43
N TRP A 436 12.67 -12.69 12.08
CA TRP A 436 13.07 -13.69 11.10
C TRP A 436 13.34 -15.04 11.81
N TYR A 437 12.79 -16.17 11.34
CA TYR A 437 12.96 -17.48 12.01
C TYR A 437 14.17 -18.28 11.50
N GLY A 438 14.88 -18.91 12.45
CA GLY A 438 16.07 -19.76 12.34
C GLY A 438 16.64 -20.05 13.74
N SER A 439 17.53 -21.04 13.89
CA SER A 439 18.25 -21.46 15.11
C SER A 439 19.15 -20.37 15.68
N ASP A 440 19.34 -19.30 14.90
CA ASP A 440 19.81 -18.00 15.37
C ASP A 440 18.89 -16.89 14.81
N PRO A 441 17.78 -16.57 15.49
CA PRO A 441 16.79 -15.65 14.95
C PRO A 441 17.38 -14.24 14.92
N GLY A 442 17.71 -13.76 13.73
CA GLY A 442 17.96 -12.35 13.53
C GLY A 442 16.68 -11.54 13.72
N GLN A 443 16.82 -10.34 14.28
CA GLN A 443 15.67 -9.43 14.35
C GLN A 443 15.36 -8.82 12.99
N TRP A 444 14.07 -8.57 12.84
CA TRP A 444 13.30 -8.38 11.63
C TRP A 444 13.11 -6.92 11.22
N PRO A 445 12.92 -6.68 9.91
CA PRO A 445 12.53 -5.38 9.40
C PRO A 445 11.15 -4.98 9.90
N GLY A 446 11.06 -4.26 11.00
CA GLY A 446 9.80 -3.64 11.43
C GLY A 446 9.27 -2.53 10.52
N PHE A 447 9.82 -2.31 9.31
CA PHE A 447 9.09 -1.63 8.22
C PHE A 447 8.00 -2.55 7.65
N LEU A 448 8.25 -3.86 7.59
CA LEU A 448 7.25 -4.89 7.26
C LEU A 448 6.26 -5.14 8.41
N GLY A 449 6.41 -4.46 9.54
CA GLY A 449 5.52 -4.64 10.69
C GLY A 449 5.54 -6.08 11.21
N PHE A 450 4.37 -6.63 11.53
CA PHE A 450 4.19 -8.04 11.85
C PHE A 450 3.57 -8.70 10.63
N LEU A 451 4.14 -9.79 10.13
CA LEU A 451 3.57 -10.52 9.01
C LEU A 451 2.82 -11.76 9.46
N TYR A 452 1.65 -11.95 8.88
CA TYR A 452 0.69 -12.98 9.14
C TYR A 452 1.06 -14.28 8.44
N GLY A 453 0.74 -15.39 9.09
CA GLY A 453 0.85 -16.72 8.52
C GLY A 453 -0.42 -17.50 8.84
N PHE A 454 -0.52 -18.72 8.33
CA PHE A 454 -1.68 -19.58 8.53
C PHE A 454 -2.08 -19.72 10.01
N GLN A 455 -1.10 -19.85 10.91
CA GLN A 455 -1.36 -19.94 12.35
C GLN A 455 -1.99 -18.66 12.91
N THR A 456 -1.51 -17.49 12.50
CA THR A 456 -2.06 -16.21 12.96
C THR A 456 -3.51 -16.08 12.55
N TRP A 457 -3.80 -16.39 11.27
CA TRP A 457 -5.16 -16.39 10.75
C TRP A 457 -6.07 -17.28 11.59
N THR A 458 -5.68 -18.55 11.80
CA THR A 458 -6.42 -19.52 12.61
C THR A 458 -6.66 -19.04 14.05
N VAL A 459 -5.73 -18.27 14.63
CA VAL A 459 -5.89 -17.72 15.99
C VAL A 459 -6.85 -16.52 16.02
N ILE A 460 -6.78 -15.62 15.03
CA ILE A 460 -7.59 -14.40 14.96
C ILE A 460 -9.01 -14.70 14.48
N HIS A 461 -9.17 -15.69 13.60
CA HIS A 461 -10.43 -16.11 12.99
C HIS A 461 -10.74 -17.58 13.32
N PRO A 462 -11.03 -17.94 14.59
CA PRO A 462 -11.24 -19.32 14.99
C PRO A 462 -12.44 -20.01 14.30
N ASP A 463 -13.43 -19.23 13.85
CA ASP A 463 -14.58 -19.73 13.08
C ASP A 463 -14.25 -19.95 11.59
N SER A 464 -13.08 -19.53 11.12
CA SER A 464 -12.56 -19.73 9.76
C SER A 464 -11.11 -20.24 9.81
N ALA A 465 -10.84 -21.12 10.76
CA ALA A 465 -9.51 -21.63 11.06
C ALA A 465 -9.03 -22.63 10.00
N PHE A 466 -7.78 -22.50 9.57
CA PHE A 466 -7.11 -23.54 8.77
C PHE A 466 -6.66 -24.70 9.67
N ASN A 467 -6.88 -25.93 9.20
CA ASN A 467 -6.29 -27.15 9.71
C ASN A 467 -4.84 -27.27 9.24
N LEU A 468 -3.91 -27.19 10.19
CA LEU A 468 -2.47 -27.21 9.93
C LEU A 468 -1.81 -28.52 10.34
N SER A 469 -2.56 -29.62 10.45
CA SER A 469 -2.04 -30.90 10.97
C SER A 469 -1.16 -31.67 9.99
N VAL A 470 -1.22 -31.37 8.69
CA VAL A 470 -0.39 -32.01 7.66
C VAL A 470 0.91 -31.24 7.50
N ARG A 471 1.94 -31.65 8.25
CA ARG A 471 3.30 -31.10 8.18
C ARG A 471 4.31 -32.24 8.16
N TRP A 472 4.94 -32.49 7.01
CA TRP A 472 5.87 -33.61 6.85
C TRP A 472 7.27 -33.12 6.53
N THR A 473 8.26 -33.62 7.26
CA THR A 473 9.67 -33.27 7.04
C THR A 473 10.55 -34.50 6.91
N SER A 474 11.50 -34.46 5.98
CA SER A 474 12.61 -35.42 5.91
C SER A 474 13.70 -35.11 6.95
N GLY A 475 13.67 -33.92 7.55
CA GLY A 475 14.59 -33.46 8.60
C GLY A 475 14.43 -34.22 9.93
N TYR A 476 15.55 -34.38 10.65
CA TYR A 476 15.54 -34.99 11.98
C TYR A 476 16.59 -34.36 12.91
N PRO A 477 16.21 -33.94 14.14
CA PRO A 477 14.86 -34.00 14.73
C PRO A 477 13.90 -32.97 14.10
N PRO A 478 12.59 -33.29 13.96
CA PRO A 478 11.62 -32.34 13.39
C PRO A 478 11.28 -31.21 14.37
N ASN A 479 10.94 -30.04 13.82
CA ASN A 479 10.34 -28.94 14.57
C ASN A 479 9.01 -29.34 15.25
N PRO A 480 8.60 -28.64 16.33
CA PRO A 480 7.32 -28.91 16.98
C PRO A 480 6.13 -28.87 16.01
N GLY A 481 5.36 -29.96 15.98
CA GLY A 481 4.20 -30.10 15.08
C GLY A 481 4.51 -30.77 13.75
N TRP A 482 5.78 -30.89 13.37
CA TRP A 482 6.20 -31.61 12.17
C TRP A 482 6.32 -33.12 12.41
N ILE A 483 5.96 -33.90 11.39
CA ILE A 483 6.05 -35.35 11.38
C ILE A 483 7.27 -35.76 10.55
N SER A 484 8.26 -36.38 11.19
CA SER A 484 9.44 -36.94 10.52
C SER A 484 9.25 -38.41 10.15
N GLY A 485 9.92 -38.89 9.11
CA GLY A 485 9.91 -40.31 8.71
C GLY A 485 10.07 -40.47 7.20
N ASP A 486 9.25 -41.32 6.59
CA ASP A 486 9.07 -41.34 5.13
C ASP A 486 8.12 -40.19 4.75
N ALA A 487 8.68 -38.97 4.68
CA ALA A 487 7.94 -37.74 4.48
C ALA A 487 7.18 -37.72 3.14
N ILE A 488 7.81 -38.19 2.06
CA ILE A 488 7.19 -38.30 0.74
C ILE A 488 5.95 -39.19 0.80
N SER A 489 6.06 -40.40 1.36
CA SER A 489 4.90 -41.29 1.47
C SER A 489 3.82 -40.74 2.41
N GLY A 490 4.21 -40.10 3.50
CA GLY A 490 3.30 -39.45 4.45
C GLY A 490 2.49 -38.33 3.82
N PHE A 491 3.17 -37.45 3.09
CA PHE A 491 2.57 -36.32 2.38
C PHE A 491 1.69 -36.80 1.22
N ARG A 492 2.16 -37.75 0.41
CA ARG A 492 1.35 -38.41 -0.63
C ARG A 492 0.05 -38.99 -0.08
N ASN A 493 0.11 -39.65 1.07
CA ASN A 493 -1.11 -40.17 1.70
C ASN A 493 -2.07 -39.04 2.09
N ALA A 494 -1.58 -37.89 2.56
CA ALA A 494 -2.44 -36.74 2.85
C ALA A 494 -3.10 -36.18 1.57
N VAL A 495 -2.33 -36.03 0.48
CA VAL A 495 -2.85 -35.64 -0.83
C VAL A 495 -3.92 -36.62 -1.32
N ASN A 496 -3.65 -37.92 -1.33
CA ASN A 496 -4.58 -38.94 -1.81
C ASN A 496 -5.86 -39.08 -0.97
N ASN A 497 -5.86 -38.55 0.26
CA ASN A 497 -7.03 -38.50 1.13
C ASN A 497 -7.70 -37.12 1.13
N ASP A 498 -7.38 -36.24 0.17
CA ASP A 498 -7.91 -34.88 0.05
C ASP A 498 -7.79 -34.06 1.34
N SER A 499 -6.72 -34.32 2.11
CA SER A 499 -6.44 -33.68 3.40
C SER A 499 -5.51 -32.46 3.28
N VAL A 500 -5.33 -31.96 2.05
CA VAL A 500 -4.55 -30.75 1.72
C VAL A 500 -5.25 -30.02 0.59
N THR A 501 -5.20 -28.69 0.62
CA THR A 501 -5.83 -27.83 -0.40
C THR A 501 -4.94 -26.65 -0.76
N LEU A 502 -4.31 -26.03 0.24
CA LEU A 502 -3.26 -25.03 0.03
C LEU A 502 -1.94 -25.63 0.51
N ILE A 503 -1.03 -25.89 -0.44
CA ILE A 503 0.26 -26.50 -0.18
C ILE A 503 1.36 -25.43 -0.22
N THR A 504 2.22 -25.40 0.79
CA THR A 504 3.52 -24.73 0.71
C THR A 504 4.61 -25.71 1.07
N GLY A 505 5.64 -25.82 0.23
CA GLY A 505 6.73 -26.72 0.51
C GLY A 505 8.02 -26.32 -0.15
N ILE A 506 9.06 -27.02 0.26
CA ILE A 506 10.40 -26.91 -0.26
C ILE A 506 11.01 -28.31 -0.30
N GLY A 507 11.75 -28.60 -1.34
CA GLY A 507 12.49 -29.84 -1.54
C GLY A 507 13.32 -29.71 -2.79
N HIS A 508 13.92 -30.82 -3.23
CA HIS A 508 14.60 -30.80 -4.51
C HIS A 508 13.58 -30.61 -5.63
N ALA A 509 13.96 -29.79 -6.60
CA ALA A 509 13.12 -29.47 -7.74
C ALA A 509 13.97 -29.22 -8.99
N ASP A 510 13.36 -29.54 -10.12
CA ASP A 510 13.82 -29.21 -11.46
C ASP A 510 12.61 -29.26 -12.40
N ASN A 511 12.82 -29.08 -13.71
CA ASN A 511 11.73 -29.13 -14.68
C ASN A 511 10.96 -30.47 -14.68
N GLN A 512 11.47 -31.53 -14.05
CA GLN A 512 10.85 -32.85 -13.93
C GLN A 512 10.48 -33.21 -12.48
N MET A 513 10.69 -32.34 -11.50
CA MET A 513 10.50 -32.64 -10.07
C MET A 513 9.95 -31.45 -9.28
N SER A 514 9.02 -31.73 -8.36
CA SER A 514 8.55 -30.78 -7.34
C SER A 514 8.46 -31.50 -5.99
N LEU A 515 8.94 -30.84 -4.93
CA LEU A 515 8.94 -31.35 -3.55
C LEU A 515 9.57 -32.76 -3.38
N ASP A 516 10.75 -33.00 -3.95
CA ASP A 516 11.43 -34.32 -3.99
C ASP A 516 10.70 -35.41 -4.80
N VAL A 517 9.69 -35.06 -5.61
CA VAL A 517 8.84 -36.03 -6.32
C VAL A 517 8.82 -35.76 -7.82
N TYR A 518 9.22 -36.76 -8.60
CA TYR A 518 9.23 -36.67 -10.06
C TYR A 518 7.83 -36.56 -10.65
N ALA A 519 7.71 -35.86 -11.78
CA ALA A 519 6.49 -35.71 -12.57
C ALA A 519 5.76 -37.06 -12.78
N SER A 520 6.49 -38.09 -13.21
CA SER A 520 5.90 -39.43 -13.40
C SER A 520 5.34 -40.08 -12.13
N ASP A 521 5.91 -39.77 -10.96
CA ASP A 521 5.41 -40.28 -9.67
C ASP A 521 4.19 -39.48 -9.20
N TRP A 522 4.14 -38.17 -9.45
CA TRP A 522 2.92 -37.36 -9.27
C TRP A 522 1.75 -37.98 -10.05
N GLU A 523 1.95 -38.28 -11.33
CA GLU A 523 0.92 -38.88 -12.18
C GLU A 523 0.48 -40.29 -11.72
N ILE A 524 1.44 -41.15 -11.37
CA ILE A 524 1.16 -42.57 -11.13
C ILE A 524 0.73 -42.85 -9.69
N LEU A 525 1.17 -42.06 -8.71
CA LEU A 525 0.99 -42.36 -7.29
C LEU A 525 0.04 -41.39 -6.57
N TYR A 526 -0.25 -40.23 -7.16
CA TYR A 526 -1.14 -39.23 -6.56
C TYR A 526 -2.51 -39.25 -7.24
N HIS A 527 -3.55 -39.39 -6.41
CA HIS A 527 -4.91 -39.72 -6.80
C HIS A 527 -5.94 -38.93 -5.99
N ASN A 528 -5.59 -37.70 -5.58
CA ASN A 528 -6.51 -36.78 -4.95
C ASN A 528 -7.75 -36.60 -5.84
N THR A 529 -8.93 -36.51 -5.22
CA THR A 529 -10.20 -36.27 -5.92
C THR A 529 -10.63 -34.82 -5.84
N LYS A 530 -9.92 -34.01 -5.05
CA LYS A 530 -10.06 -32.56 -4.97
C LYS A 530 -8.71 -31.93 -5.29
N PRO A 531 -8.65 -30.97 -6.23
CA PRO A 531 -7.40 -30.37 -6.64
C PRO A 531 -6.77 -29.54 -5.51
N PHE A 532 -5.53 -29.08 -5.67
CA PHE A 532 -4.89 -28.21 -4.69
C PHE A 532 -4.17 -27.04 -5.37
N PHE A 533 -3.87 -26.00 -4.61
CA PHE A 533 -2.88 -25.00 -5.00
C PHE A 533 -1.54 -25.38 -4.38
N ILE A 534 -0.44 -25.25 -5.11
CA ILE A 534 0.90 -25.58 -4.63
C ILE A 534 1.88 -24.42 -4.83
N CYS A 535 2.55 -24.08 -3.74
CA CYS A 535 3.65 -23.14 -3.69
C CYS A 535 4.93 -23.94 -3.39
N ASP A 536 5.76 -24.17 -4.41
CA ASP A 536 7.06 -24.81 -4.27
C ASP A 536 8.15 -23.73 -4.33
N LEU A 537 9.14 -23.86 -3.45
CA LEU A 537 10.26 -22.93 -3.32
C LEU A 537 11.53 -23.51 -3.96
N GLY A 538 11.50 -24.74 -4.46
CA GLY A 538 12.62 -25.37 -5.14
C GLY A 538 12.96 -24.71 -6.49
N SER A 539 14.09 -25.11 -7.08
CA SER A 539 14.57 -24.53 -8.34
C SER A 539 13.85 -25.12 -9.56
N HIS A 540 13.66 -24.32 -10.60
CA HIS A 540 13.33 -24.75 -11.98
C HIS A 540 12.08 -25.63 -12.16
N CYS A 541 11.23 -25.83 -11.14
CA CYS A 541 9.99 -26.60 -11.28
C CYS A 541 8.96 -25.90 -12.18
N GLY A 542 9.15 -24.61 -12.45
CA GLY A 542 8.36 -23.81 -13.36
C GLY A 542 8.92 -23.73 -14.78
N ASP A 543 10.03 -24.38 -15.13
CA ASP A 543 10.66 -24.30 -16.46
C ASP A 543 9.79 -24.90 -17.57
N PHE A 544 8.86 -24.09 -18.09
CA PHE A 544 7.93 -24.48 -19.17
C PHE A 544 8.60 -24.46 -20.55
N ASN A 545 9.79 -23.89 -20.69
CA ASN A 545 10.53 -23.87 -21.95
C ASN A 545 11.32 -25.18 -22.24
N SER A 546 11.36 -26.10 -21.27
CA SER A 546 12.20 -27.30 -21.28
C SER A 546 11.45 -28.60 -21.61
N GLY A 547 10.23 -28.47 -22.17
CA GLY A 547 9.31 -29.56 -22.54
C GLY A 547 8.47 -30.07 -21.36
N ASP A 548 7.51 -30.97 -21.65
CA ASP A 548 6.50 -31.43 -20.70
C ASP A 548 7.14 -31.95 -19.39
N GLY A 549 6.87 -31.21 -18.32
CA GLY A 549 7.55 -31.36 -17.05
C GLY A 549 6.61 -31.63 -15.88
N VAL A 550 7.12 -31.39 -14.67
CA VAL A 550 6.30 -31.46 -13.46
C VAL A 550 5.17 -30.43 -13.47
N LEU A 551 5.39 -29.28 -14.10
CA LEU A 551 4.37 -28.25 -14.27
C LEU A 551 3.19 -28.75 -15.13
N ASP A 552 3.48 -29.35 -16.29
CA ASP A 552 2.47 -29.97 -17.17
C ASP A 552 1.72 -31.09 -16.47
N SER A 553 2.44 -31.96 -15.75
CA SER A 553 1.80 -33.01 -14.95
C SER A 553 0.83 -32.40 -13.92
N MET A 554 1.25 -31.34 -13.20
CA MET A 554 0.43 -30.69 -12.18
C MET A 554 -0.85 -30.07 -12.76
N LEU A 555 -0.75 -29.40 -13.91
CA LEU A 555 -1.86 -28.62 -14.48
C LEU A 555 -2.74 -29.43 -15.44
N PHE A 556 -2.17 -30.31 -16.27
CA PHE A 556 -2.87 -30.85 -17.44
C PHE A 556 -3.07 -32.37 -17.44
N HIS A 557 -2.32 -33.13 -16.63
CA HIS A 557 -2.42 -34.61 -16.60
C HIS A 557 -3.86 -35.13 -16.40
N SER A 558 -4.64 -34.43 -15.60
CA SER A 558 -6.02 -34.78 -15.27
C SER A 558 -6.89 -33.54 -15.08
N ASP A 559 -8.17 -33.69 -15.40
CA ASP A 559 -9.25 -32.73 -15.11
C ASP A 559 -9.72 -32.72 -13.64
N THR A 560 -9.20 -33.63 -12.81
CA THR A 560 -9.66 -33.84 -11.43
C THR A 560 -8.53 -33.99 -10.41
N THR A 561 -7.40 -34.60 -10.78
CA THR A 561 -6.27 -34.81 -9.86
C THR A 561 -5.22 -33.69 -9.95
N LEU A 562 -4.33 -33.65 -8.95
CA LEU A 562 -3.23 -32.70 -8.84
C LEU A 562 -3.68 -31.25 -8.66
N ALA A 563 -3.02 -30.28 -9.31
CA ALA A 563 -3.13 -28.88 -8.95
C ALA A 563 -4.10 -28.09 -9.83
N PHE A 564 -4.79 -27.10 -9.27
CA PHE A 564 -5.50 -26.08 -10.06
C PHE A 564 -4.64 -24.84 -10.32
N GLY A 565 -3.49 -24.73 -9.66
CA GLY A 565 -2.52 -23.67 -9.88
C GLY A 565 -1.22 -23.94 -9.15
N CYS A 566 -0.12 -23.42 -9.70
CA CYS A 566 1.22 -23.54 -9.12
C CYS A 566 1.87 -22.15 -8.99
N LEU A 567 2.60 -21.91 -7.90
CA LEU A 567 3.53 -20.78 -7.77
C LEU A 567 4.94 -21.35 -7.70
N TYR A 568 5.66 -21.31 -8.82
CA TYR A 568 6.92 -22.02 -9.06
C TYR A 568 8.00 -21.07 -9.59
N ASN A 569 9.26 -21.49 -9.43
CA ASN A 569 10.43 -20.78 -9.94
C ASN A 569 10.81 -21.31 -11.33
N THR A 570 11.08 -20.41 -12.27
CA THR A 570 11.74 -20.67 -13.56
C THR A 570 13.27 -20.55 -13.46
N GLY A 571 13.77 -20.15 -12.30
CA GLY A 571 15.18 -20.06 -11.94
C GLY A 571 15.46 -20.83 -10.65
N TYR A 572 16.56 -20.49 -9.98
CA TYR A 572 16.93 -21.12 -8.72
C TYR A 572 16.06 -20.71 -7.54
N GLY A 573 15.69 -21.69 -6.72
CA GLY A 573 15.17 -21.44 -5.37
C GLY A 573 16.33 -21.18 -4.40
N TRP A 574 16.16 -20.22 -3.49
CA TRP A 574 17.25 -19.73 -2.63
C TRP A 574 17.10 -20.07 -1.15
N ALA A 575 18.21 -20.43 -0.50
CA ALA A 575 18.38 -20.53 0.95
C ALA A 575 19.70 -19.85 1.37
N GLN A 576 19.92 -19.59 2.67
CA GLN A 576 21.22 -19.11 3.15
C GLN A 576 22.15 -20.26 3.59
N PHE A 577 23.46 -20.00 3.51
CA PHE A 577 24.52 -20.93 3.91
C PHE A 577 24.32 -21.49 5.35
N ASP A 578 23.93 -20.63 6.29
CA ASP A 578 23.88 -20.89 7.73
C ASP A 578 22.52 -20.58 8.38
N SER A 579 21.52 -20.21 7.58
CA SER A 579 20.16 -19.99 8.08
C SER A 579 19.12 -20.27 7.00
N THR A 580 17.88 -20.44 7.42
CA THR A 580 16.73 -20.57 6.50
C THR A 580 16.22 -19.24 5.96
N ASN A 581 17.00 -18.16 6.13
CA ASN A 581 16.65 -16.84 5.70
C ASN A 581 17.06 -16.67 4.24
N SER A 582 16.15 -16.28 3.35
CA SER A 582 16.47 -15.98 1.96
C SER A 582 15.45 -15.03 1.36
N SER A 583 15.77 -14.46 0.19
CA SER A 583 14.81 -13.75 -0.65
C SER A 583 13.54 -14.59 -0.89
N GLU A 584 13.71 -15.89 -1.16
CA GLU A 584 12.64 -16.85 -1.45
C GLU A 584 11.67 -17.05 -0.29
N ALA A 585 12.22 -17.23 0.90
CA ALA A 585 11.44 -17.42 2.11
C ALA A 585 10.60 -16.16 2.42
N LEU A 586 11.16 -14.96 2.18
CA LEU A 586 10.45 -13.71 2.39
C LEU A 586 9.38 -13.46 1.35
N GLN A 587 9.65 -13.69 0.07
CA GLN A 587 8.65 -13.48 -0.97
C GLN A 587 7.44 -14.40 -0.74
N THR A 588 7.67 -15.67 -0.41
CA THR A 588 6.61 -16.60 -0.03
C THR A 588 5.85 -16.14 1.21
N LYS A 589 6.57 -15.59 2.21
CA LYS A 589 5.95 -15.00 3.39
C LYS A 589 5.04 -13.83 3.05
N LEU A 590 5.50 -12.91 2.20
CA LEU A 590 4.74 -11.75 1.76
C LEU A 590 3.54 -12.14 0.90
N PHE A 591 3.67 -13.19 0.09
CA PHE A 591 2.56 -13.77 -0.66
C PHE A 591 1.44 -14.22 0.29
N TRP A 592 1.75 -15.00 1.32
CA TRP A 592 0.74 -15.45 2.29
C TRP A 592 0.23 -14.33 3.21
N ASP A 593 1.12 -13.43 3.60
CA ASP A 593 0.80 -12.26 4.42
C ASP A 593 -0.22 -11.34 3.76
N TYR A 594 -0.12 -11.15 2.44
CA TYR A 594 -1.11 -10.39 1.67
C TYR A 594 -2.53 -10.85 1.98
N PHE A 595 -2.78 -12.17 1.91
CA PHE A 595 -4.10 -12.73 2.17
C PHE A 595 -4.45 -12.58 3.66
N PHE A 596 -3.54 -12.89 4.58
CA PHE A 596 -3.90 -13.00 6.00
C PHE A 596 -3.91 -11.68 6.77
N ASP A 597 -3.28 -10.61 6.26
CA ASP A 597 -3.37 -9.25 6.82
C ASP A 597 -4.44 -8.42 6.10
N LEU A 598 -5.70 -8.62 6.52
CA LEU A 598 -6.82 -7.85 6.01
C LEU A 598 -6.74 -6.36 6.38
N ALA A 599 -6.05 -6.00 7.47
CA ALA A 599 -6.08 -4.62 7.97
C ALA A 599 -5.16 -3.70 7.16
N ASN A 600 -4.02 -4.23 6.73
CA ASN A 600 -2.98 -3.42 6.08
C ASN A 600 -2.77 -3.75 4.60
N ASN A 601 -3.12 -4.98 4.16
CA ASN A 601 -2.78 -5.46 2.83
C ASN A 601 -4.03 -5.69 1.97
N SER A 602 -4.72 -6.82 2.12
CA SER A 602 -5.81 -7.16 1.19
C SER A 602 -7.10 -6.39 1.43
N LEU A 603 -7.29 -5.74 2.58
CA LEU A 603 -8.50 -4.97 2.98
C LEU A 603 -9.79 -5.81 3.15
N SER A 604 -9.97 -6.84 2.33
CA SER A 604 -11.10 -7.77 2.33
C SER A 604 -10.66 -9.13 1.78
N THR A 605 -11.43 -10.17 2.09
CA THR A 605 -11.26 -11.48 1.44
C THR A 605 -11.63 -11.45 -0.04
N ASP A 606 -12.38 -10.46 -0.52
CA ASP A 606 -12.69 -10.31 -1.95
C ASP A 606 -11.46 -9.97 -2.79
N ASN A 607 -10.41 -9.45 -2.14
CA ASN A 607 -9.13 -9.15 -2.77
C ASN A 607 -8.14 -10.31 -2.69
N TRP A 608 -8.55 -11.50 -2.21
CA TRP A 608 -7.70 -12.69 -2.11
C TRP A 608 -7.44 -13.34 -3.47
N GLN A 609 -7.03 -12.57 -4.46
CA GLN A 609 -6.75 -13.04 -5.81
C GLN A 609 -5.28 -13.42 -5.91
N LEU A 610 -4.98 -14.59 -6.51
CA LEU A 610 -3.62 -15.13 -6.56
C LEU A 610 -2.61 -14.16 -7.20
N GLY A 611 -3.00 -13.48 -8.27
CA GLY A 611 -2.15 -12.49 -8.97
C GLY A 611 -1.82 -11.29 -8.10
N LYS A 612 -2.76 -10.83 -7.27
CA LYS A 612 -2.51 -9.75 -6.29
C LYS A 612 -1.52 -10.18 -5.22
N GLY A 613 -1.65 -11.40 -4.70
CA GLY A 613 -0.69 -11.93 -3.73
C GLY A 613 0.74 -11.96 -4.27
N LEU A 614 0.92 -12.38 -5.53
CA LEU A 614 2.24 -12.39 -6.16
C LEU A 614 2.78 -10.97 -6.39
N ALA A 615 1.98 -10.09 -7.00
CA ALA A 615 2.35 -8.70 -7.23
C ALA A 615 2.74 -7.98 -5.94
N TRP A 616 1.93 -8.13 -4.88
CA TRP A 616 2.21 -7.55 -3.56
C TRP A 616 3.57 -8.00 -3.02
N SER A 617 3.86 -9.30 -3.10
CA SER A 617 5.14 -9.84 -2.63
C SER A 617 6.34 -9.22 -3.37
N LYS A 618 6.18 -8.91 -4.66
CA LYS A 618 7.22 -8.28 -5.48
C LYS A 618 7.36 -6.80 -5.20
N ASP A 619 6.24 -6.06 -5.16
CA ASP A 619 6.21 -4.61 -4.94
C ASP A 619 6.75 -4.22 -3.55
N VAL A 620 6.44 -5.01 -2.52
CA VAL A 620 7.00 -4.80 -1.15
C VAL A 620 8.50 -5.08 -1.12
N MET A 621 8.99 -6.01 -1.94
CA MET A 621 10.41 -6.35 -2.05
C MET A 621 11.19 -5.42 -2.99
N ALA A 622 10.55 -4.59 -3.82
CA ALA A 622 11.23 -3.72 -4.78
C ALA A 622 12.43 -2.92 -4.20
N PRO A 623 12.39 -2.34 -2.99
CA PRO A 623 13.54 -1.62 -2.42
C PRO A 623 14.80 -2.47 -2.17
N THR A 624 14.66 -3.80 -2.18
CA THR A 624 15.74 -4.75 -1.92
C THR A 624 16.54 -5.11 -3.17
N LEU A 625 16.12 -4.68 -4.36
CA LEU A 625 16.68 -5.09 -5.66
C LEU A 625 18.18 -4.88 -5.88
N THR A 626 18.80 -4.00 -5.10
CA THR A 626 20.26 -3.73 -5.15
C THR A 626 21.03 -4.35 -3.99
N TRP A 627 20.39 -5.24 -3.25
CA TRP A 627 20.96 -5.92 -2.09
C TRP A 627 21.06 -7.41 -2.38
N GLY A 628 22.28 -7.93 -2.47
CA GLY A 628 22.52 -9.35 -2.72
C GLY A 628 22.21 -9.79 -4.16
N LEU A 629 22.74 -10.95 -4.55
CA LEU A 629 22.66 -11.45 -5.93
C LEU A 629 21.32 -12.10 -6.28
N THR A 630 20.53 -12.48 -5.28
CA THR A 630 19.37 -13.38 -5.42
C THR A 630 18.03 -12.66 -5.42
N TRP A 631 17.97 -11.47 -4.81
CA TRP A 631 16.72 -10.71 -4.63
C TRP A 631 16.11 -10.29 -5.97
N ARG A 632 16.95 -9.95 -6.95
CA ARG A 632 16.51 -9.68 -8.33
C ARG A 632 15.96 -10.94 -8.99
N GLY A 633 16.68 -12.06 -8.89
CA GLY A 633 16.26 -13.35 -9.44
C GLY A 633 14.87 -13.74 -8.93
N THR A 634 14.68 -13.78 -7.61
CA THR A 634 13.39 -14.07 -6.95
C THR A 634 12.23 -13.19 -7.45
N LEU A 635 12.49 -11.95 -7.86
CA LEU A 635 11.46 -11.07 -8.44
C LEU A 635 11.16 -11.40 -9.91
N GLN A 636 12.17 -11.80 -10.68
CA GLN A 636 12.06 -12.14 -12.10
C GLN A 636 11.45 -13.54 -12.32
N ASP A 637 11.92 -14.54 -11.58
CA ASP A 637 11.78 -15.97 -11.90
C ASP A 637 10.64 -16.69 -11.19
N ARG A 638 10.03 -16.09 -10.16
CA ARG A 638 8.85 -16.66 -9.52
C ARG A 638 7.57 -16.28 -10.27
N LEU A 639 6.95 -17.27 -10.90
CA LEU A 639 5.79 -17.12 -11.78
C LEU A 639 4.54 -17.80 -11.20
N LEU A 640 3.38 -17.18 -11.45
CA LEU A 640 2.07 -17.73 -11.13
C LEU A 640 1.53 -18.52 -12.33
N PHE A 641 1.50 -19.84 -12.19
CA PHE A 641 0.89 -20.74 -13.16
C PHE A 641 -0.55 -21.07 -12.77
N ALA A 642 -1.42 -20.07 -12.85
CA ALA A 642 -2.83 -20.13 -12.49
C ALA A 642 -3.59 -18.96 -13.13
N ASP A 643 -4.90 -18.93 -12.94
CA ASP A 643 -5.70 -17.74 -13.20
C ASP A 643 -5.34 -16.66 -12.15
N PRO A 644 -4.83 -15.47 -12.55
CA PRO A 644 -4.45 -14.42 -11.61
C PRO A 644 -5.64 -13.84 -10.85
N ALA A 645 -6.87 -13.95 -11.38
CA ALA A 645 -8.09 -13.51 -10.70
C ALA A 645 -8.73 -14.61 -9.83
N GLN A 646 -8.16 -15.82 -9.79
CA GLN A 646 -8.68 -16.90 -8.95
C GLN A 646 -8.68 -16.47 -7.48
N LEU A 647 -9.88 -16.37 -6.91
CA LEU A 647 -10.07 -16.05 -5.50
C LEU A 647 -9.66 -17.24 -4.65
N LEU A 648 -8.68 -17.05 -3.77
CA LEU A 648 -8.38 -17.95 -2.67
C LEU A 648 -9.49 -17.84 -1.63
N GLN A 649 -10.07 -18.97 -1.25
CA GLN A 649 -11.21 -19.00 -0.35
C GLN A 649 -10.77 -19.25 1.09
N PRO A 650 -11.24 -18.45 2.07
CA PRO A 650 -11.07 -18.78 3.47
C PRO A 650 -11.88 -20.04 3.83
N PRO A 651 -11.53 -20.76 4.92
CA PRO A 651 -12.24 -21.98 5.34
C PRO A 651 -13.74 -21.77 5.53
N ASN A 652 -14.11 -20.61 6.08
CA ASN A 652 -15.47 -20.09 6.13
C ASN A 652 -15.50 -18.62 5.69
N PRO A 653 -16.60 -18.15 5.07
CA PRO A 653 -16.78 -16.74 4.77
C PRO A 653 -16.59 -15.88 6.02
N ILE A 654 -15.77 -14.85 5.90
CA ILE A 654 -15.59 -13.87 6.98
C ILE A 654 -16.44 -12.66 6.63
N ASN A 655 -17.40 -12.34 7.49
CA ASN A 655 -17.98 -11.00 7.50
C ASN A 655 -17.01 -10.12 8.28
N LEU A 656 -16.07 -9.50 7.57
CA LEU A 656 -15.20 -8.50 8.17
C LEU A 656 -16.05 -7.28 8.49
N ASN A 657 -15.82 -6.66 9.64
CA ASN A 657 -16.46 -5.40 9.98
C ASN A 657 -15.43 -4.29 9.85
N ASN A 658 -15.41 -3.64 8.69
CA ASN A 658 -14.51 -2.53 8.44
C ASN A 658 -15.07 -1.26 9.08
N PRO A 659 -14.22 -0.36 9.59
CA PRO A 659 -14.70 0.93 10.06
C PRO A 659 -15.32 1.72 8.91
N PRO A 660 -16.32 2.58 9.19
CA PRO A 660 -16.82 3.51 8.19
C PRO A 660 -15.73 4.42 7.62
N GLY A 661 -15.95 4.97 6.42
CA GLY A 661 -15.09 6.00 5.85
C GLY A 661 -15.00 7.25 6.73
N ILE A 662 -13.91 8.02 6.56
CA ILE A 662 -13.74 9.31 7.25
C ILE A 662 -14.88 10.26 6.84
N PRO A 663 -15.61 10.87 7.79
CA PRO A 663 -16.74 11.72 7.44
C PRO A 663 -16.34 12.97 6.67
N THR A 664 -17.10 13.28 5.63
CA THR A 664 -17.07 14.57 4.95
C THR A 664 -17.99 15.55 5.65
N ILE A 665 -17.51 16.79 5.86
CA ILE A 665 -18.24 17.80 6.63
C ILE A 665 -18.29 19.16 5.95
N SER A 666 -19.39 19.87 6.13
CA SER A 666 -19.56 21.28 5.73
C SER A 666 -20.43 22.04 6.73
N TRP A 667 -20.27 23.36 6.81
CA TRP A 667 -21.02 24.20 7.75
C TRP A 667 -21.76 25.32 7.03
N THR A 668 -23.04 25.47 7.33
CA THR A 668 -23.84 26.63 6.91
C THR A 668 -24.61 27.16 8.11
N PRO A 669 -24.51 28.47 8.46
CA PRO A 669 -25.11 29.02 9.68
C PRO A 669 -26.61 28.73 9.88
N ASP A 670 -27.40 28.66 8.80
CA ASP A 670 -28.84 28.41 8.86
C ASP A 670 -29.23 26.91 8.85
N ILE A 671 -28.28 26.01 8.53
CA ILE A 671 -28.51 24.56 8.35
C ILE A 671 -27.79 23.74 9.43
N GLY A 672 -26.66 24.24 9.93
CA GLY A 672 -25.77 23.53 10.85
C GLY A 672 -24.61 22.83 10.15
N LEU A 673 -24.06 21.84 10.84
CA LEU A 673 -23.01 20.96 10.35
C LEU A 673 -23.65 19.82 9.56
N THR A 674 -23.36 19.75 8.27
CA THR A 674 -23.75 18.63 7.41
C THR A 674 -22.63 17.59 7.41
N ILE A 675 -23.00 16.32 7.58
CA ILE A 675 -22.10 15.18 7.78
C ILE A 675 -22.53 14.05 6.84
N MET A 676 -21.57 13.39 6.19
CA MET A 676 -21.81 12.18 5.42
C MET A 676 -20.57 11.25 5.47
N ALA A 677 -20.82 9.96 5.69
CA ALA A 677 -19.86 8.87 5.54
C ALA A 677 -20.57 7.63 4.99
N THR A 678 -19.79 6.72 4.43
CA THR A 678 -20.21 5.41 3.95
C THR A 678 -19.48 4.32 4.72
N ASP A 679 -20.16 3.23 4.99
CA ASP A 679 -19.62 2.01 5.56
C ASP A 679 -19.35 0.99 4.43
N PRO A 680 -18.18 0.32 4.41
CA PRO A 680 -17.84 -0.63 3.35
C PRO A 680 -18.79 -1.82 3.25
N GLU A 681 -19.32 -2.32 4.37
CA GLU A 681 -20.30 -3.41 4.42
C GLU A 681 -21.74 -2.90 4.20
N GLY A 682 -21.92 -1.59 4.09
CA GLY A 682 -23.22 -0.94 4.01
C GLY A 682 -23.96 -0.90 5.35
N ASP A 683 -23.25 -1.11 6.46
CA ASP A 683 -23.81 -1.07 7.79
C ASP A 683 -24.29 0.33 8.20
N ASP A 684 -25.21 0.37 9.16
CA ASP A 684 -25.68 1.65 9.67
C ASP A 684 -24.61 2.34 10.55
N ILE A 685 -24.51 3.66 10.44
CA ILE A 685 -23.42 4.47 10.97
C ILE A 685 -23.91 5.44 12.04
N PHE A 686 -23.07 5.69 13.04
CA PHE A 686 -23.18 6.74 14.04
C PHE A 686 -22.08 7.78 13.86
N TYR A 687 -22.34 9.05 14.24
CA TYR A 687 -21.37 10.14 14.16
C TYR A 687 -21.10 10.76 15.53
N MET A 688 -19.85 11.14 15.80
CA MET A 688 -19.48 11.96 16.95
C MET A 688 -18.77 13.24 16.51
N VAL A 689 -19.25 14.37 16.99
CA VAL A 689 -18.76 15.71 16.63
C VAL A 689 -17.93 16.29 17.78
N ASP A 690 -16.73 16.78 17.46
CA ASP A 690 -15.92 17.68 18.30
C ASP A 690 -16.15 19.11 17.81
N TRP A 691 -16.74 19.96 18.65
CA TRP A 691 -17.15 21.32 18.27
C TRP A 691 -16.04 22.36 18.37
N GLY A 692 -14.82 21.95 18.77
CA GLY A 692 -13.65 22.82 18.87
C GLY A 692 -13.65 23.79 20.05
N ASP A 693 -14.69 23.78 20.90
CA ASP A 693 -14.81 24.58 22.13
C ASP A 693 -14.54 23.78 23.41
N GLY A 694 -14.04 22.55 23.25
CA GLY A 694 -13.84 21.58 24.34
C GLY A 694 -15.05 20.70 24.64
N SER A 695 -16.15 20.84 23.89
CA SER A 695 -17.32 19.95 23.97
C SER A 695 -17.39 18.97 22.79
N THR A 696 -17.92 17.78 23.06
CA THR A 696 -18.22 16.75 22.06
C THR A 696 -19.69 16.35 22.13
N SER A 697 -20.27 15.95 21.01
CA SER A 697 -21.60 15.33 20.99
C SER A 697 -21.59 13.92 21.57
N GLU A 698 -22.77 13.40 21.91
CA GLU A 698 -22.97 11.95 21.95
C GLU A 698 -22.91 11.37 20.53
N TRP A 699 -22.87 10.04 20.41
CA TRP A 699 -23.00 9.36 19.12
C TRP A 699 -24.41 9.59 18.54
N LEU A 700 -24.47 10.27 17.39
CA LEU A 700 -25.67 10.57 16.63
C LEU A 700 -25.95 9.41 15.66
N GLY A 701 -27.08 8.72 15.79
CA GLY A 701 -27.44 7.61 14.89
C GLY A 701 -28.29 6.53 15.57
N PRO A 702 -28.44 5.34 14.95
CA PRO A 702 -27.82 4.96 13.68
C PRO A 702 -28.49 5.62 12.44
N TYR A 703 -27.73 5.76 11.36
CA TYR A 703 -28.17 6.24 10.04
C TYR A 703 -27.68 5.29 8.95
N HIS A 704 -28.46 5.09 7.88
CA HIS A 704 -27.99 4.30 6.74
C HIS A 704 -26.69 4.85 6.15
N SER A 705 -25.78 3.94 5.77
CA SER A 705 -24.55 4.24 5.04
C SER A 705 -24.81 5.19 3.85
N GLY A 706 -23.98 6.22 3.69
CA GLY A 706 -24.09 7.23 2.63
C GLY A 706 -25.19 8.27 2.83
N LYS A 707 -25.91 8.25 3.96
CA LYS A 707 -26.95 9.24 4.25
C LYS A 707 -26.36 10.54 4.80
N GLU A 708 -26.76 11.66 4.19
CA GLU A 708 -26.47 12.99 4.70
C GLU A 708 -27.28 13.31 5.98
N VAL A 709 -26.58 13.80 7.01
CA VAL A 709 -27.12 14.11 8.34
C VAL A 709 -26.73 15.52 8.76
N THR A 710 -27.60 16.22 9.48
CA THR A 710 -27.30 17.55 10.05
C THR A 710 -27.22 17.54 11.58
N ALA A 711 -26.25 18.27 12.12
CA ALA A 711 -26.06 18.50 13.56
C ALA A 711 -25.95 20.00 13.86
N MET A 712 -26.49 20.43 15.00
CA MET A 712 -26.52 21.84 15.42
C MET A 712 -25.72 22.04 16.71
N HIS A 713 -25.05 23.18 16.83
CA HIS A 713 -24.35 23.60 18.05
C HIS A 713 -24.47 25.10 18.28
N THR A 714 -24.21 25.54 19.51
CA THR A 714 -24.19 26.96 19.88
C THR A 714 -22.96 27.25 20.71
N TRP A 715 -22.08 28.10 20.18
CA TRP A 715 -20.89 28.56 20.87
C TRP A 715 -21.22 29.72 21.80
N VAL A 716 -20.66 29.68 23.01
CA VAL A 716 -20.88 30.72 24.03
C VAL A 716 -20.09 31.99 23.71
N LEU A 717 -18.89 31.84 23.16
CA LEU A 717 -18.01 32.94 22.81
C LEU A 717 -17.87 33.05 21.28
N PRO A 718 -17.74 34.26 20.75
CA PRO A 718 -17.31 34.48 19.38
C PRO A 718 -15.85 34.03 19.20
N GLY A 719 -15.51 33.60 17.99
CA GLY A 719 -14.18 33.08 17.66
C GLY A 719 -14.22 32.07 16.51
N THR A 720 -13.04 31.56 16.14
CA THR A 720 -12.90 30.50 15.15
C THR A 720 -12.71 29.16 15.85
N TYR A 721 -13.51 28.16 15.48
CA TYR A 721 -13.51 26.82 16.07
C TYR A 721 -13.13 25.78 15.02
N MET A 722 -12.29 24.82 15.40
CA MET A 722 -11.90 23.68 14.57
C MET A 722 -12.85 22.51 14.82
N VAL A 723 -13.89 22.39 14.00
CA VAL A 723 -14.90 21.33 14.14
C VAL A 723 -14.44 20.08 13.39
N ARG A 724 -14.55 18.91 14.03
CA ARG A 724 -14.19 17.60 13.43
C ARG A 724 -15.24 16.55 13.72
N VAL A 725 -15.35 15.54 12.87
CA VAL A 725 -16.30 14.45 13.04
C VAL A 725 -15.61 13.11 12.80
N ARG A 726 -16.00 12.08 13.57
CA ARG A 726 -15.68 10.68 13.25
C ARG A 726 -16.94 9.83 13.25
N ALA A 727 -16.87 8.68 12.60
CA ALA A 727 -17.97 7.73 12.47
C ALA A 727 -17.68 6.41 13.18
N LYS A 728 -18.73 5.63 13.45
CA LYS A 728 -18.63 4.21 13.80
C LYS A 728 -19.83 3.43 13.27
N ASP A 729 -19.69 2.15 13.01
CA ASP A 729 -20.79 1.28 12.56
C ASP A 729 -21.62 0.71 13.73
N ILE A 730 -22.54 -0.22 13.44
CA ILE A 730 -23.36 -0.96 14.43
C ILE A 730 -22.59 -2.07 15.17
N HIS A 731 -21.38 -2.39 14.72
CA HIS A 731 -20.46 -3.38 15.25
C HIS A 731 -19.27 -2.76 16.03
N ASP A 732 -19.33 -1.44 16.23
CA ASP A 732 -18.39 -0.60 16.97
C ASP A 732 -16.99 -0.39 16.34
N ALA A 733 -16.78 -0.67 15.03
CA ALA A 733 -15.54 -0.19 14.38
C ALA A 733 -15.65 1.31 14.09
N ILE A 734 -14.54 2.03 14.29
CA ILE A 734 -14.50 3.49 14.39
C ILE A 734 -13.56 4.05 13.33
N SER A 735 -14.01 5.08 12.62
CA SER A 735 -13.19 5.81 11.66
C SER A 735 -12.27 6.84 12.31
N ASP A 736 -11.26 7.28 11.56
CA ASP A 736 -10.46 8.44 11.94
C ASP A 736 -11.29 9.73 11.96
N TRP A 737 -10.75 10.75 12.62
CA TRP A 737 -11.35 12.08 12.61
C TRP A 737 -11.20 12.73 11.23
N SER A 738 -12.25 13.42 10.77
CA SER A 738 -12.18 14.29 9.61
C SER A 738 -11.13 15.38 9.79
N ASP A 739 -10.67 15.94 8.67
CA ASP A 739 -9.96 17.20 8.68
C ASP A 739 -10.77 18.28 9.42
N PRO A 740 -10.09 19.18 10.15
CA PRO A 740 -10.76 20.25 10.88
C PRO A 740 -11.40 21.27 9.94
N LEU A 741 -12.72 21.42 10.05
CA LEU A 741 -13.47 22.49 9.42
C LEU A 741 -13.43 23.74 10.31
N LEU A 742 -12.92 24.84 9.77
CA LEU A 742 -12.92 26.13 10.47
C LEU A 742 -14.31 26.76 10.44
N VAL A 743 -14.95 26.85 11.60
CA VAL A 743 -16.24 27.52 11.79
C VAL A 743 -16.02 28.85 12.51
N GLU A 744 -16.39 29.95 11.86
CA GLU A 744 -16.26 31.30 12.43
C GLU A 744 -17.58 31.77 13.06
N ILE A 745 -17.55 32.08 14.35
CA ILE A 745 -18.66 32.65 15.11
C ILE A 745 -18.37 34.11 15.38
N LEU A 746 -19.23 34.98 14.86
CA LEU A 746 -18.95 36.40 14.71
C LEU A 746 -19.59 37.24 15.83
N GLU A 747 -18.99 38.40 16.15
CA GLU A 747 -19.53 39.34 17.15
C GLU A 747 -20.53 40.33 16.54
N PRO A 748 -21.75 40.46 17.08
CA PRO A 748 -22.65 41.54 16.70
C PRO A 748 -22.07 42.89 17.16
N SER A 749 -21.93 43.84 16.23
CA SER A 749 -21.35 45.16 16.50
C SER A 749 -22.19 46.31 15.96
N LEU A 750 -22.36 47.35 16.78
CA LEU A 750 -23.21 48.51 16.50
C LEU A 750 -22.45 49.78 16.88
N THR A 751 -22.53 50.81 16.04
CA THR A 751 -21.97 52.13 16.34
C THR A 751 -22.96 53.26 16.08
N ILE A 752 -22.79 54.39 16.78
CA ILE A 752 -23.49 55.64 16.46
C ILE A 752 -22.54 56.52 15.65
N GLU A 753 -22.65 56.47 14.33
CA GLU A 753 -21.75 57.21 13.43
C GLU A 753 -21.85 58.72 13.65
N SER A 754 -23.07 59.26 13.75
CA SER A 754 -23.24 60.70 13.90
C SER A 754 -24.51 61.09 14.66
N ILE A 755 -24.39 62.22 15.38
CA ILE A 755 -25.51 62.96 15.95
C ILE A 755 -25.46 64.35 15.30
N GLN A 756 -26.44 64.66 14.45
CA GLN A 756 -26.47 65.90 13.67
C GLN A 756 -27.66 66.76 14.08
N GLY A 757 -27.47 68.07 14.07
CA GLY A 757 -28.49 69.07 14.40
C GLY A 757 -28.75 69.97 13.20
N LEU A 758 -29.95 70.56 13.15
CA LEU A 758 -30.28 71.80 12.43
C LEU A 758 -31.74 72.07 12.70
N TYR A 759 -32.63 71.21 12.19
CA TYR A 759 -34.04 71.12 12.55
C TYR A 759 -34.25 69.79 13.27
N GLY A 760 -34.42 69.83 14.59
CA GLY A 760 -34.38 68.61 15.39
C GLY A 760 -32.98 67.99 15.47
N ILE A 761 -32.93 66.71 15.85
CA ILE A 761 -31.71 65.90 15.95
C ILE A 761 -31.86 64.68 15.04
N LYS A 762 -30.82 64.37 14.27
CA LYS A 762 -30.69 63.14 13.48
C LYS A 762 -29.63 62.27 14.13
N ILE A 763 -29.91 60.98 14.24
CA ILE A 763 -29.00 59.97 14.79
C ILE A 763 -28.79 58.94 13.69
N THR A 764 -27.55 58.74 13.27
CA THR A 764 -27.20 57.68 12.32
C THR A 764 -26.51 56.56 13.08
N MET A 765 -27.09 55.36 13.02
CA MET A 765 -26.53 54.14 13.59
C MET A 765 -26.06 53.24 12.45
N LYS A 766 -24.89 52.64 12.60
CA LYS A 766 -24.34 51.71 11.62
C LYS A 766 -24.10 50.35 12.24
N ASN A 767 -24.52 49.32 11.54
CA ASN A 767 -24.09 47.96 11.83
C ASN A 767 -22.66 47.81 11.28
N THR A 768 -21.70 47.80 12.19
CA THR A 768 -20.27 47.57 11.91
C THR A 768 -19.87 46.13 12.22
N GLY A 769 -20.84 45.30 12.59
CA GLY A 769 -20.68 43.87 12.71
C GLY A 769 -20.90 43.19 11.38
N ASN A 770 -20.73 41.88 11.42
CA ASN A 770 -20.72 40.97 10.30
C ASN A 770 -21.93 40.01 10.33
N GLU A 771 -22.96 40.35 11.11
CA GLU A 771 -24.30 39.74 11.05
C GLU A 771 -25.40 40.83 10.98
N ASN A 772 -26.60 40.47 10.52
CA ASN A 772 -27.74 41.41 10.46
C ASN A 772 -28.30 41.68 11.86
N LEU A 773 -28.39 42.94 12.25
CA LEU A 773 -29.00 43.31 13.54
C LEU A 773 -30.51 43.43 13.39
N SER A 774 -31.26 42.86 14.34
CA SER A 774 -32.70 43.01 14.43
C SER A 774 -33.12 43.65 15.74
N VAL A 775 -34.23 44.39 15.70
CA VAL A 775 -34.83 45.07 16.86
C VAL A 775 -33.80 45.92 17.61
N ILE A 776 -33.27 46.96 16.94
CA ILE A 776 -32.39 47.95 17.56
C ILE A 776 -33.25 48.96 18.33
N GLY A 777 -33.24 48.83 19.65
CA GLY A 777 -33.79 49.82 20.58
C GLY A 777 -32.83 50.98 20.75
N TRP A 778 -33.30 52.20 20.57
CA TRP A 778 -32.50 53.40 20.83
C TRP A 778 -33.23 54.37 21.74
N ASN A 779 -32.48 55.12 22.53
CA ASN A 779 -32.98 56.22 23.32
C ASN A 779 -32.07 57.44 23.21
N ILE A 780 -32.67 58.60 23.37
CA ILE A 780 -31.96 59.88 23.42
C ILE A 780 -32.42 60.66 24.64
N SER A 781 -31.46 61.24 25.34
CA SER A 781 -31.67 62.11 26.49
C SER A 781 -30.95 63.45 26.30
N LEU A 782 -31.62 64.53 26.69
CA LEU A 782 -31.11 65.89 26.63
C LEU A 782 -31.04 66.47 28.04
N ASP A 783 -29.83 66.83 28.48
CA ASP A 783 -29.57 67.43 29.79
C ASP A 783 -28.95 68.82 29.70
N GLY A 784 -29.34 69.73 30.60
CA GLY A 784 -29.02 71.16 30.51
C GLY A 784 -29.90 71.95 29.52
N GLY A 785 -29.94 73.27 29.72
CA GLY A 785 -30.85 74.16 28.98
C GLY A 785 -32.32 73.99 29.39
N LEU A 786 -33.19 74.90 28.93
CA LEU A 786 -34.63 74.81 29.12
C LEU A 786 -35.26 74.04 27.95
N ILE A 787 -35.42 72.72 28.08
CA ILE A 787 -36.05 71.88 27.06
C ILE A 787 -37.55 71.73 27.34
N LEU A 788 -38.37 72.30 26.46
CA LEU A 788 -39.84 72.32 26.56
C LEU A 788 -40.46 71.04 25.96
N LEU A 789 -39.90 70.51 24.87
CA LEU A 789 -40.32 69.25 24.24
C LEU A 789 -39.10 68.47 23.74
N GLY A 790 -39.17 67.14 23.79
CA GLY A 790 -38.13 66.26 23.25
C GLY A 790 -36.98 65.95 24.21
N LYS A 791 -37.12 66.25 25.52
CA LYS A 791 -36.09 65.99 26.54
C LYS A 791 -35.66 64.50 26.61
N TYR A 792 -36.60 63.60 26.36
CA TYR A 792 -36.35 62.17 26.27
C TYR A 792 -37.22 61.54 25.17
N ARG A 793 -36.63 60.63 24.40
CA ARG A 793 -37.32 59.82 23.38
C ARG A 793 -36.70 58.43 23.31
N ILE A 794 -37.53 57.48 22.90
CA ILE A 794 -37.13 56.11 22.56
C ILE A 794 -37.69 55.78 21.18
N GLY A 795 -37.04 54.86 20.48
CA GLY A 795 -37.51 54.33 19.20
C GLY A 795 -36.97 52.94 18.94
N LEU A 796 -37.45 52.34 17.85
CA LEU A 796 -37.05 51.03 17.37
C LEU A 796 -36.69 51.11 15.88
N VAL A 797 -35.63 50.41 15.50
CA VAL A 797 -35.30 50.05 14.11
C VAL A 797 -35.40 48.53 14.03
N TYR A 798 -36.19 47.99 13.10
CA TYR A 798 -36.51 46.56 13.10
C TYR A 798 -35.46 45.68 12.44
N SER A 799 -34.67 46.22 11.51
CA SER A 799 -33.60 45.53 10.82
C SER A 799 -32.53 46.53 10.41
N LEU A 800 -31.26 46.16 10.57
CA LEU A 800 -30.09 46.89 10.07
C LEU A 800 -29.07 45.89 9.50
N PRO A 801 -29.02 45.73 8.17
CA PRO A 801 -28.10 44.80 7.52
C PRO A 801 -26.62 45.13 7.76
N ILE A 802 -25.73 44.17 7.48
CA ILE A 802 -24.27 44.32 7.57
C ILE A 802 -23.79 45.56 6.78
N GLU A 803 -22.89 46.34 7.39
CA GLU A 803 -22.31 47.57 6.82
C GLU A 803 -23.29 48.70 6.45
N GLU A 804 -24.58 48.51 6.68
CA GLU A 804 -25.62 49.49 6.42
C GLU A 804 -25.85 50.43 7.61
N SER A 805 -26.38 51.61 7.29
CA SER A 805 -26.67 52.66 8.27
C SER A 805 -28.13 53.09 8.22
N GLU A 806 -28.74 53.27 9.40
CA GLU A 806 -30.11 53.79 9.51
C GLU A 806 -30.11 55.11 10.28
N THR A 807 -30.85 56.09 9.75
CA THR A 807 -30.96 57.42 10.34
C THR A 807 -32.35 57.68 10.91
N VAL A 808 -32.41 57.92 12.22
CA VAL A 808 -33.64 58.27 12.92
C VAL A 808 -33.68 59.75 13.26
N HIS A 809 -34.89 60.32 13.23
CA HIS A 809 -35.12 61.75 13.42
C HIS A 809 -35.94 62.01 14.68
N THR A 810 -35.54 62.99 15.48
CA THR A 810 -36.28 63.41 16.66
C THR A 810 -36.48 64.93 16.71
N PHE A 811 -37.65 65.34 17.21
CA PHE A 811 -38.01 66.73 17.40
C PHE A 811 -37.61 67.20 18.80
N VAL A 812 -37.00 68.38 18.88
CA VAL A 812 -36.71 69.09 20.12
C VAL A 812 -37.25 70.51 20.05
N LEU A 813 -37.73 71.04 21.17
CA LEU A 813 -38.06 72.45 21.35
C LEU A 813 -37.47 72.92 22.67
N GLY A 814 -36.56 73.89 22.66
CA GLY A 814 -35.93 74.38 23.88
C GLY A 814 -35.02 75.57 23.68
N PHE A 815 -34.31 75.95 24.74
CA PHE A 815 -33.35 77.04 24.72
C PHE A 815 -32.19 76.78 25.69
N GLY A 816 -30.95 76.80 25.21
CA GLY A 816 -29.75 76.76 26.06
C GLY A 816 -28.72 75.71 25.64
N LYS A 817 -27.59 75.69 26.36
CA LYS A 817 -26.56 74.64 26.20
C LYS A 817 -27.11 73.32 26.73
N THR A 818 -26.96 72.28 25.94
CA THR A 818 -27.54 70.96 26.22
C THR A 818 -26.56 69.87 25.82
N THR A 819 -26.37 68.90 26.71
CA THR A 819 -25.67 67.64 26.46
C THR A 819 -26.69 66.63 25.94
N ILE A 820 -26.34 65.95 24.85
CA ILE A 820 -27.20 65.00 24.14
C ILE A 820 -26.53 63.64 24.21
N THR A 821 -27.16 62.68 24.87
CA THR A 821 -26.66 61.29 24.95
C THR A 821 -27.62 60.37 24.21
N VAL A 822 -27.08 59.57 23.30
CA VAL A 822 -27.80 58.52 22.58
C VAL A 822 -27.24 57.17 22.99
N ASN A 823 -28.14 56.24 23.32
CA ASN A 823 -27.82 54.83 23.54
C ASN A 823 -28.61 53.98 22.56
N ALA A 824 -27.99 52.95 22.01
CA ALA A 824 -28.62 51.97 21.15
C ALA A 824 -28.20 50.55 21.56
N PHE A 825 -29.12 49.59 21.42
CA PHE A 825 -28.90 48.17 21.72
C PHE A 825 -29.71 47.28 20.76
N SER A 826 -29.16 46.17 20.29
CA SER A 826 -29.85 45.18 19.43
C SER A 826 -30.32 43.95 20.21
N ALA A 827 -31.19 43.14 19.59
CA ALA A 827 -31.58 41.84 20.15
C ALA A 827 -30.40 40.86 20.23
N GLN A 828 -29.41 41.01 19.34
CA GLN A 828 -28.17 40.22 19.30
C GLN A 828 -27.16 40.67 20.38
N GLY A 829 -27.47 41.71 21.15
CA GLY A 829 -26.62 42.17 22.25
C GLY A 829 -25.57 43.21 21.88
N ALA A 830 -25.52 43.67 20.62
CA ALA A 830 -24.68 44.80 20.23
C ALA A 830 -25.16 46.09 20.92
N THR A 831 -24.25 46.89 21.47
CA THR A 831 -24.59 48.16 22.13
C THR A 831 -23.71 49.30 21.63
N ALA A 832 -24.27 50.51 21.57
CA ALA A 832 -23.55 51.72 21.20
C ALA A 832 -24.00 52.91 22.06
N GLU A 833 -23.06 53.75 22.50
CA GLU A 833 -23.34 54.99 23.20
C GLU A 833 -22.54 56.15 22.55
N LYS A 834 -23.19 57.31 22.41
CA LYS A 834 -22.52 58.54 21.97
C LYS A 834 -23.12 59.76 22.64
N THR A 835 -22.24 60.59 23.19
CA THR A 835 -22.60 61.85 23.83
C THR A 835 -21.95 63.02 23.12
N VAL A 836 -22.74 64.05 22.82
CA VAL A 836 -22.27 65.30 22.21
C VAL A 836 -22.83 66.51 22.97
N ASN A 837 -22.14 67.64 22.91
CA ASN A 837 -22.63 68.90 23.48
C ASN A 837 -23.09 69.84 22.38
N GLY A 838 -24.21 70.53 22.58
CA GLY A 838 -24.73 71.50 21.63
C GLY A 838 -25.50 72.64 22.27
N PHE A 839 -26.15 73.44 21.44
CA PHE A 839 -27.04 74.51 21.85
C PHE A 839 -28.39 74.36 21.15
N VAL A 840 -29.47 74.31 21.93
CA VAL A 840 -30.85 74.28 21.41
C VAL A 840 -31.39 75.71 21.37
N LEU A 841 -31.98 76.12 20.25
CA LEU A 841 -32.63 77.41 20.04
C LEU A 841 -33.95 77.23 19.29
N GLY A 842 -35.05 77.21 20.03
CA GLY A 842 -36.34 76.83 19.48
C GLY A 842 -36.29 75.39 19.00
N VAL A 843 -36.63 75.15 17.74
CA VAL A 843 -36.56 73.82 17.10
C VAL A 843 -35.19 73.48 16.53
N PHE A 844 -34.24 74.41 16.64
CA PHE A 844 -32.93 74.27 16.03
C PHE A 844 -31.88 73.78 17.01
N VAL A 845 -30.95 72.97 16.52
CA VAL A 845 -29.82 72.42 17.29
C VAL A 845 -28.53 72.74 16.57
N PHE A 846 -27.61 73.41 17.27
CA PHE A 846 -26.36 73.91 16.69
C PHE A 846 -25.14 73.49 17.52
N GLY A 847 -23.97 73.50 16.87
CA GLY A 847 -22.68 73.41 17.53
C GLY A 847 -22.40 72.07 18.19
N LEU A 848 -22.96 70.98 17.66
CA LEU A 848 -22.71 69.61 18.14
C LEU A 848 -21.23 69.27 18.00
N LYS A 849 -20.61 68.91 19.11
CA LYS A 849 -19.22 68.47 19.21
C LYS A 849 -19.07 67.33 20.20
#